data_AF-A0A1Y1S392-F1
#
_entry.id   AF-A0A1Y1S392-F1
#
_cell.length_a   1.000
_cell.length_b   1.000
_cell.length_c   1.000
_cell.angle_alpha   90.00
_cell.angle_beta   90.00
_cell.angle_gamma   90.00
#
_symmetry.space_group_name_H-M   'P 1'
#
loop_
_entity.id
_entity.type
_entity.pdbx_description
1 polymer ?
#
loop_
_entity_poly.entity_id
_entity_poly.type
_entity_poly.pdbx_seq_one_letter_code
_entity_poly.pdbx_strand_id
1 'polypeptide(L)'
;MVDNRETGIYNRTMRRSSSLHIPVRSALHLTGVYIRGLLGAQVKSVVFIILYLIIFQRFILGIPLSGISWIAFGITMVILGLTLFLEGIRFGLMPLGEQVGVTLPARYRSIFVIIVFGFLVGFGSTLAEPAIAALREIGSTVPAWKSPLLYLLLQRYTSLLIWAIGIGVGIAVILGLLRFHYGFSIKFLIITVIPLLLAVTILAYIDDKLRSIVGLAWDSGAVTTGAVTVPLVLAIGIGVSRASGRNEGGRGGFGIIMLASALPIVCVLVLGIVLRENAPDPRTEHAFFLQEHREQALQLFDSEKSLQRYAFRIAGEEGRRAFFTESDDYRTALRSLVLNEGFRRDILGDLSFSEWLRTRSSESEREYLAGFFHQEPGEKRESGGFSSIISQKMADASRAIIPLTGLLLIVLIMFLRERPRYRDEVSLGIILAILGMTCLTAGISVGLTPLGEAVGEGLPRSFQAREQVTDRIVIEEFDTSIVIRSIHPDGKKTAYFYLERDGRLERIQYFSERYNPENRQYEHIIYRKPLFKAELSFLGIALVCVFAFGLGYGSSLAEPALHALGKTVEEMTIGRVREFMLVRVVAIGVGFGIMMGIMRIIFSIPTIWLLLPPYLLLLPMSIIGDEDFVGIAWDSGGVTTGPVTVPLVLAMGMGIGAELHATDSFGVLALGSVYPIFTVLVYGLWVRISQRRSMVEKREELSNG
;
A
#
# COMPACT_ATOMS: atom_id res chain seq x y z
N MET A 1 42.86 -34.62 37.08
CA MET A 1 43.91 -34.76 36.04
C MET A 1 43.46 -35.81 35.05
N VAL A 2 42.84 -35.38 33.94
CA VAL A 2 42.62 -36.17 32.74
C VAL A 2 43.04 -35.26 31.59
N ASP A 3 43.91 -35.79 30.74
CA ASP A 3 44.81 -35.07 29.86
C ASP A 3 44.08 -34.34 28.72
N ASN A 4 44.41 -33.06 28.54
CA ASN A 4 43.73 -32.10 27.66
C ASN A 4 44.47 -31.96 26.32
N ARG A 5 45.02 -33.06 25.79
CA ARG A 5 45.93 -33.05 24.63
C ARG A 5 45.32 -33.53 23.31
N GLU A 6 44.11 -34.09 23.30
CA GLU A 6 43.48 -34.59 22.05
C GLU A 6 42.50 -33.63 21.37
N THR A 7 42.06 -32.57 22.05
CA THR A 7 41.17 -31.53 21.45
C THR A 7 41.92 -30.53 20.54
N GLY A 8 43.25 -30.65 20.43
CA GLY A 8 44.09 -29.80 19.59
C GLY A 8 44.18 -30.19 18.11
N ILE A 9 43.75 -31.40 17.73
CA ILE A 9 43.93 -31.93 16.36
C ILE A 9 42.67 -31.71 15.50
N TYR A 10 41.47 -31.73 16.10
CA TYR A 10 40.22 -31.52 15.35
C TYR A 10 39.93 -30.05 14.97
N ASN A 11 40.60 -29.08 15.61
CA ASN A 11 40.39 -27.65 15.36
C ASN A 11 41.39 -27.03 14.37
N ARG A 12 42.30 -27.80 13.77
CA ARG A 12 43.36 -27.27 12.88
C ARG A 12 43.15 -27.50 11.38
N THR A 13 42.16 -28.28 10.94
CA THR A 13 41.99 -28.66 9.52
C THR A 13 40.96 -27.85 8.71
N MET A 14 40.14 -26.98 9.29
CA MET A 14 39.32 -26.03 8.50
C MET A 14 40.02 -24.69 8.25
N ARG A 15 41.30 -24.74 7.83
CA ARG A 15 41.99 -23.56 7.31
C ARG A 15 41.98 -23.61 5.77
N ARG A 16 41.30 -22.61 5.19
CA ARG A 16 41.14 -22.28 3.77
C ARG A 16 40.27 -23.27 3.00
N SER A 17 39.03 -22.86 2.75
CA SER A 17 38.31 -23.27 1.54
C SER A 17 39.28 -23.15 0.37
N SER A 18 39.65 -24.28 -0.22
CA SER A 18 40.20 -24.30 -1.57
C SER A 18 39.16 -23.59 -2.44
N SER A 19 39.53 -22.46 -3.04
CA SER A 19 38.68 -21.78 -4.00
C SER A 19 38.36 -22.78 -5.11
N LEU A 20 37.14 -23.31 -5.15
CA LEU A 20 36.70 -24.10 -6.29
C LEU A 20 36.70 -23.17 -7.50
N HIS A 21 37.65 -23.35 -8.41
CA HIS A 21 37.64 -22.68 -9.70
C HIS A 21 36.54 -23.32 -10.55
N ILE A 22 35.33 -22.77 -10.45
CA ILE A 22 34.21 -23.16 -11.31
C ILE A 22 34.39 -22.41 -12.64
N PRO A 23 34.44 -23.11 -13.79
CA PRO A 23 34.49 -22.47 -15.10
C PRO A 23 33.32 -21.47 -15.25
N VAL A 24 33.58 -20.28 -15.81
CA VAL A 24 32.57 -19.21 -15.96
C VAL A 24 31.30 -19.71 -16.65
N ARG A 25 31.42 -20.61 -17.63
CA ARG A 25 30.26 -21.24 -18.29
C ARG A 25 29.43 -22.10 -17.34
N SER A 26 30.07 -22.90 -16.49
CA SER A 26 29.38 -23.73 -15.50
C SER A 26 28.75 -22.87 -14.40
N ALA A 27 29.43 -21.81 -13.96
CA ALA A 27 28.88 -20.84 -13.02
C ALA A 27 27.65 -20.13 -13.61
N LEU A 28 27.73 -19.61 -14.85
CA LEU A 28 26.60 -18.99 -15.54
C LEU A 28 25.43 -19.95 -15.73
N HIS A 29 25.69 -21.24 -16.02
CA HIS A 29 24.64 -22.23 -16.13
C HIS A 29 23.94 -22.49 -14.78
N LEU A 30 24.71 -22.71 -13.70
CA LEU A 30 24.16 -22.94 -12.36
C LEU A 30 23.37 -21.72 -11.86
N THR A 31 23.94 -20.52 -11.98
CA THR A 31 23.28 -19.26 -11.60
C THR A 31 22.08 -18.99 -12.51
N GLY A 32 22.14 -19.31 -13.79
CA GLY A 32 21.02 -19.14 -14.73
C GLY A 32 19.83 -20.03 -14.40
N VAL A 33 20.06 -21.30 -14.03
CA VAL A 33 18.99 -22.20 -13.54
C VAL A 33 18.37 -21.67 -12.26
N TYR A 34 19.20 -21.19 -11.33
CA TYR A 34 18.75 -20.60 -10.07
C TYR A 34 17.88 -19.35 -10.30
N ILE A 35 18.37 -18.39 -11.09
CA ILE A 35 17.65 -17.15 -11.44
C ILE A 35 16.33 -17.48 -12.17
N ARG A 36 16.32 -18.46 -13.07
CA ARG A 36 15.10 -18.90 -13.75
C ARG A 36 14.07 -19.46 -12.77
N GLY A 37 14.52 -20.23 -11.78
CA GLY A 37 13.66 -20.74 -10.71
C GLY A 37 13.03 -19.61 -9.88
N LEU A 38 13.85 -18.63 -9.48
CA LEU A 38 13.42 -17.44 -8.74
C LEU A 38 12.39 -16.61 -9.52
N LEU A 39 12.71 -16.23 -10.77
CA LEU A 39 11.81 -15.48 -11.63
C LEU A 39 10.52 -16.25 -11.90
N GLY A 40 10.62 -17.57 -12.14
CA GLY A 40 9.45 -18.42 -12.34
C GLY A 40 8.52 -18.45 -11.13
N ALA A 41 9.07 -18.40 -9.91
CA ALA A 41 8.27 -18.29 -8.70
C ALA A 41 7.56 -16.93 -8.62
N GLN A 42 8.29 -15.82 -8.81
CA GLN A 42 7.69 -14.47 -8.75
C GLN A 42 6.64 -14.24 -9.84
N VAL A 43 6.88 -14.72 -11.06
CA VAL A 43 5.89 -14.66 -12.14
C VAL A 43 4.63 -15.43 -11.75
N LYS A 44 4.75 -16.66 -11.22
CA LYS A 44 3.57 -17.44 -10.78
C LYS A 44 2.79 -16.73 -9.67
N SER A 45 3.48 -16.08 -8.75
CA SER A 45 2.87 -15.33 -7.65
C SER A 45 2.08 -14.12 -8.14
N VAL A 46 2.60 -13.34 -9.10
CA VAL A 46 1.96 -12.08 -9.54
C VAL A 46 1.04 -12.27 -10.76
N VAL A 47 1.22 -13.32 -11.58
CA VAL A 47 0.40 -13.57 -12.78
C VAL A 47 -1.09 -13.66 -12.46
N PHE A 48 -1.46 -14.30 -11.35
CA PHE A 48 -2.87 -14.42 -10.98
C PHE A 48 -3.52 -13.05 -10.85
N ILE A 49 -2.91 -12.14 -10.08
CA ILE A 49 -3.48 -10.81 -9.85
C ILE A 49 -3.47 -9.95 -11.12
N ILE A 50 -2.43 -10.03 -11.94
CA ILE A 50 -2.36 -9.30 -13.21
C ILE A 50 -3.46 -9.77 -14.16
N LEU A 51 -3.59 -11.09 -14.35
CA LEU A 51 -4.60 -11.67 -15.22
C LEU A 51 -6.00 -11.35 -14.72
N TYR A 52 -6.21 -11.45 -13.40
CA TYR A 52 -7.47 -11.09 -12.76
C TYR A 52 -7.86 -9.65 -13.05
N LEU A 53 -6.93 -8.71 -12.87
CA LEU A 53 -7.13 -7.28 -13.13
C LEU A 53 -7.41 -7.01 -14.60
N ILE A 54 -6.65 -7.59 -15.53
CA ILE A 54 -6.85 -7.42 -16.97
C ILE A 54 -8.21 -7.96 -17.41
N ILE A 55 -8.57 -9.17 -16.95
CA ILE A 55 -9.86 -9.77 -17.28
C ILE A 55 -10.99 -8.86 -16.77
N PHE A 56 -10.90 -8.39 -15.53
CA PHE A 56 -11.92 -7.56 -14.94
C PHE A 56 -12.02 -6.19 -15.63
N GLN A 57 -10.91 -5.51 -15.89
CA GLN A 57 -10.93 -4.22 -16.57
C GLN A 57 -11.46 -4.33 -18.00
N ARG A 58 -11.02 -5.35 -18.76
CA ARG A 58 -11.37 -5.48 -20.18
C ARG A 58 -12.78 -6.01 -20.40
N PHE A 59 -13.14 -7.10 -19.72
CA PHE A 59 -14.41 -7.79 -19.98
C PHE A 59 -15.55 -7.31 -19.10
N ILE A 60 -15.25 -6.83 -17.89
CA ILE A 60 -16.28 -6.47 -16.91
C ILE A 60 -16.52 -4.96 -16.90
N LEU A 61 -15.48 -4.14 -16.71
CA LEU A 61 -15.60 -2.68 -16.71
C LEU A 61 -15.62 -2.07 -18.12
N GLY A 62 -15.14 -2.80 -19.12
CA GLY A 62 -15.07 -2.36 -20.50
C GLY A 62 -14.18 -1.12 -20.70
N ILE A 63 -13.28 -0.80 -19.78
CA ILE A 63 -12.42 0.39 -19.86
C ILE A 63 -11.25 0.04 -20.82
N PRO A 64 -11.00 0.83 -21.88
CA PRO A 64 -9.81 0.64 -22.68
C PRO A 64 -8.58 0.92 -21.82
N LEU A 65 -7.65 -0.02 -21.77
CA LEU A 65 -6.36 0.18 -21.10
C LEU A 65 -5.55 1.21 -21.91
N SER A 66 -5.66 2.50 -21.57
CA SER A 66 -4.74 3.52 -22.09
C SER A 66 -3.37 3.31 -21.46
N GLY A 67 -2.30 3.19 -22.26
CA GLY A 67 -0.94 3.02 -21.74
C GLY A 67 -0.54 1.59 -21.34
N ILE A 68 -1.10 0.56 -21.99
CA ILE A 68 -0.77 -0.87 -21.76
C ILE A 68 0.74 -1.12 -21.70
N SER A 69 1.52 -0.47 -22.57
CA SER A 69 2.97 -0.63 -22.64
C SER A 69 3.66 -0.19 -21.34
N TRP A 70 3.26 0.95 -20.77
CA TRP A 70 3.79 1.47 -19.51
C TRP A 70 3.40 0.61 -18.32
N ILE A 71 2.13 0.16 -18.27
CA ILE A 71 1.66 -0.74 -17.21
C ILE A 71 2.41 -2.07 -17.27
N ALA A 72 2.56 -2.67 -18.46
CA ALA A 72 3.29 -3.93 -18.65
C ALA A 72 4.77 -3.79 -18.29
N PHE A 73 5.39 -2.66 -18.65
CA PHE A 73 6.76 -2.33 -18.28
C PHE A 73 6.91 -2.19 -16.75
N GLY A 74 6.01 -1.46 -16.10
CA GLY A 74 5.96 -1.31 -14.64
C GLY A 74 5.80 -2.65 -13.92
N ILE A 75 4.89 -3.51 -14.38
CA ILE A 75 4.70 -4.87 -13.86
C ILE A 75 5.98 -5.70 -14.00
N THR A 76 6.67 -5.60 -15.14
CA THR A 76 7.94 -6.31 -15.36
C THR A 76 9.00 -5.85 -14.38
N MET A 77 9.09 -4.54 -14.14
CA MET A 77 9.97 -3.96 -13.12
C MET A 77 9.59 -4.43 -11.71
N VAL A 78 8.31 -4.54 -11.35
CA VAL A 78 7.89 -5.08 -10.05
C VAL A 78 8.38 -6.52 -9.89
N ILE A 79 8.19 -7.39 -10.88
CA ILE A 79 8.61 -8.80 -10.80
C ILE A 79 10.14 -8.91 -10.64
N LEU A 80 10.91 -8.18 -11.46
CA LEU A 80 12.37 -8.15 -11.37
C LEU A 80 12.84 -7.56 -10.04
N GLY A 81 12.24 -6.44 -9.62
CA GLY A 81 12.56 -5.74 -8.39
C GLY A 81 12.29 -6.59 -7.16
N LEU A 82 11.13 -7.23 -7.09
CA LEU A 82 10.77 -8.14 -5.99
C LEU A 82 11.74 -9.32 -5.92
N THR A 83 12.10 -9.90 -7.07
CA THR A 83 13.08 -11.00 -7.14
C THR A 83 14.43 -10.60 -6.55
N LEU A 84 15.00 -9.50 -7.04
CA LEU A 84 16.31 -9.00 -6.60
C LEU A 84 16.27 -8.57 -5.13
N PHE A 85 15.18 -7.94 -4.71
CA PHE A 85 15.01 -7.41 -3.37
C PHE A 85 14.95 -8.49 -2.31
N LEU A 86 14.08 -9.50 -2.51
CA LEU A 86 13.93 -10.60 -1.56
C LEU A 86 15.22 -11.42 -1.44
N GLU A 87 15.89 -11.68 -2.56
CA GLU A 87 17.17 -12.37 -2.57
C GLU A 87 18.27 -11.51 -1.90
N GLY A 88 18.22 -10.20 -2.09
CA GLY A 88 19.08 -9.24 -1.42
C GLY A 88 18.92 -9.25 0.11
N ILE A 89 17.68 -9.27 0.62
CA ILE A 89 17.42 -9.40 2.06
C ILE A 89 17.89 -10.77 2.58
N ARG A 90 17.69 -11.85 1.82
CA ARG A 90 18.07 -13.22 2.20
C ARG A 90 19.58 -13.42 2.34
N PHE A 91 20.39 -12.84 1.45
CA PHE A 91 21.85 -12.90 1.58
C PHE A 91 22.43 -11.77 2.45
N GLY A 92 21.73 -10.64 2.56
CA GLY A 92 22.18 -9.45 3.27
C GLY A 92 21.67 -9.36 4.70
N LEU A 93 20.45 -8.83 4.86
CA LEU A 93 19.94 -8.39 6.17
C LEU A 93 19.54 -9.54 7.10
N MET A 94 18.92 -10.61 6.58
CA MET A 94 18.47 -11.75 7.40
C MET A 94 19.62 -12.44 8.14
N PRO A 95 20.74 -12.81 7.48
CA PRO A 95 21.90 -13.43 8.16
C PRO A 95 22.53 -12.52 9.21
N LEU A 96 22.59 -11.21 8.94
CA LEU A 96 23.05 -10.23 9.93
C LEU A 96 22.12 -10.17 11.14
N GLY A 97 20.80 -10.12 10.90
CA GLY A 97 19.78 -10.14 11.96
C GLY A 97 19.84 -11.40 12.81
N GLU A 98 19.91 -12.58 12.21
CA GLU A 98 20.02 -13.86 12.93
C GLU A 98 21.32 -13.93 13.73
N GLN A 99 22.46 -13.57 13.13
CA GLN A 99 23.75 -13.59 13.82
C GLN A 99 23.73 -12.65 15.03
N VAL A 100 23.25 -11.42 14.89
CA VAL A 100 23.13 -10.48 16.00
C VAL A 100 22.12 -11.00 17.04
N GLY A 101 20.98 -11.55 16.61
CA GLY A 101 19.96 -12.09 17.51
C GLY A 101 20.47 -13.24 18.39
N VAL A 102 21.33 -14.13 17.87
CA VAL A 102 21.93 -15.22 18.65
C VAL A 102 23.06 -14.71 19.56
N THR A 103 23.93 -13.86 19.03
CA THR A 103 25.19 -13.51 19.70
C THR A 103 25.03 -12.41 20.73
N LEU A 104 24.07 -11.49 20.54
CA LEU A 104 23.88 -10.35 21.41
C LEU A 104 23.40 -10.75 22.82
N PRO A 105 22.36 -11.57 23.00
CA PRO A 105 21.97 -12.08 24.32
C PRO A 105 23.01 -12.99 24.95
N ALA A 106 23.76 -13.76 24.13
CA ALA A 106 24.78 -14.67 24.61
C ALA A 106 26.02 -13.93 25.15
N ARG A 107 26.41 -12.82 24.52
CA ARG A 107 27.58 -12.02 24.90
C ARG A 107 27.27 -10.99 25.98
N TYR A 108 26.15 -10.28 25.83
CA TYR A 108 25.76 -9.20 26.73
C TYR A 108 24.54 -9.63 27.54
N ARG A 109 24.77 -9.88 28.83
CA ARG A 109 23.68 -10.15 29.79
C ARG A 109 22.89 -8.90 30.18
N SER A 110 23.36 -7.71 29.79
CA SER A 110 22.70 -6.44 30.08
C SER A 110 21.48 -6.25 29.21
N ILE A 111 20.31 -6.21 29.84
CA ILE A 111 19.04 -6.03 29.14
C ILE A 111 18.93 -4.66 28.47
N PHE A 112 19.62 -3.65 29.01
CA PHE A 112 19.66 -2.32 28.43
C PHE A 112 20.19 -2.34 27.00
N VAL A 113 21.20 -3.16 26.71
CA VAL A 113 21.77 -3.30 25.36
C VAL A 113 20.75 -3.92 24.41
N ILE A 114 20.01 -4.94 24.87
CA ILE A 114 18.95 -5.60 24.09
C ILE A 114 17.82 -4.60 23.77
N ILE A 115 17.43 -3.77 24.74
CA ILE A 115 16.39 -2.74 24.58
C ILE A 115 16.81 -1.69 23.56
N VAL A 116 17.99 -1.09 23.74
CA VAL A 116 18.48 -0.05 22.81
C VAL A 116 18.65 -0.61 21.40
N PHE A 117 19.22 -1.82 21.28
CA PHE A 117 19.35 -2.50 20.01
C PHE A 117 17.99 -2.78 19.35
N GLY A 118 17.05 -3.38 20.09
CA GLY A 118 15.71 -3.69 19.61
C GLY A 118 14.97 -2.46 19.10
N PHE A 119 15.08 -1.35 19.84
CA PHE A 119 14.51 -0.07 19.42
C PHE A 119 15.10 0.42 18.10
N LEU A 120 16.43 0.49 18.01
CA LEU A 120 17.12 0.99 16.81
C LEU A 120 16.82 0.12 15.58
N VAL A 121 16.73 -1.20 15.77
CA VAL A 121 16.39 -2.11 14.68
C VAL A 121 14.94 -1.96 14.25
N GLY A 122 13.98 -1.93 15.17
CA GLY A 122 12.56 -1.76 14.82
C GLY A 122 12.29 -0.40 14.18
N PHE A 123 12.88 0.67 14.73
CA PHE A 123 12.79 2.00 14.14
C PHE A 123 13.45 2.03 12.75
N GLY A 124 14.66 1.49 12.62
CA GLY A 124 15.42 1.47 11.37
C GLY A 124 14.78 0.60 10.29
N SER A 125 14.17 -0.54 10.65
CA SER A 125 13.47 -1.42 9.70
C SER A 125 12.23 -0.74 9.13
N THR A 126 11.52 0.03 9.95
CA THR A 126 10.37 0.83 9.51
C THR A 126 10.78 1.85 8.45
N LEU A 127 11.89 2.58 8.66
CA LEU A 127 12.40 3.53 7.67
C LEU A 127 12.79 2.87 6.34
N ALA A 128 13.11 1.57 6.38
CA ALA A 128 13.47 0.79 5.22
C ALA A 128 12.28 0.10 4.53
N GLU A 129 11.05 0.28 4.99
CA GLU A 129 9.88 -0.43 4.48
C GLU A 129 9.29 0.27 3.22
N PRO A 130 9.31 -0.36 2.02
CA PRO A 130 8.76 0.25 0.79
C PRO A 130 7.28 0.61 0.88
N ALA A 131 6.51 -0.16 1.65
CA ALA A 131 5.07 0.02 1.76
C ALA A 131 4.70 1.38 2.40
N ILE A 132 5.54 1.91 3.31
CA ILE A 132 5.35 3.24 3.91
C ILE A 132 5.54 4.36 2.87
N ALA A 133 6.47 4.18 1.93
CA ALA A 133 6.66 5.13 0.83
C ALA A 133 5.41 5.18 -0.07
N ALA A 134 4.81 4.02 -0.38
CA ALA A 134 3.57 3.95 -1.15
C ALA A 134 2.38 4.58 -0.40
N LEU A 135 2.26 4.33 0.91
CA LEU A 135 1.23 4.95 1.76
C LEU A 135 1.29 6.49 1.69
N ARG A 136 2.50 7.07 1.72
CA ARG A 136 2.73 8.51 1.58
C ARG A 136 2.34 9.03 0.20
N GLU A 137 2.77 8.34 -0.86
CA GLU A 137 2.51 8.73 -2.25
C GLU A 137 1.01 8.81 -2.51
N ILE A 138 0.26 7.81 -2.05
CA ILE A 138 -1.18 7.73 -2.24
C ILE A 138 -1.95 8.73 -1.35
N GLY A 139 -1.52 8.90 -0.09
CA GLY A 139 -2.11 9.85 0.83
C GLY A 139 -1.97 11.32 0.41
N SER A 140 -1.10 11.61 -0.56
CA SER A 140 -0.88 12.97 -1.07
C SER A 140 -2.10 13.58 -1.79
N THR A 141 -3.04 12.75 -2.23
CA THR A 141 -4.20 13.14 -3.03
C THR A 141 -5.43 13.54 -2.20
N VAL A 142 -5.36 13.41 -0.87
CA VAL A 142 -6.45 13.83 0.03
C VAL A 142 -6.61 15.36 0.02
N PRO A 143 -7.81 15.89 -0.23
CA PRO A 143 -8.06 17.33 -0.23
C PRO A 143 -7.95 17.93 1.18
N ALA A 144 -7.20 19.03 1.30
CA ALA A 144 -6.88 19.70 2.55
C ALA A 144 -8.11 20.23 3.30
N TRP A 145 -9.14 20.68 2.56
CA TRP A 145 -10.36 21.24 3.14
C TRP A 145 -11.34 20.18 3.67
N LYS A 146 -11.31 18.94 3.15
CA LYS A 146 -12.18 17.86 3.64
C LYS A 146 -11.64 17.23 4.93
N SER A 147 -10.33 17.01 4.99
CA SER A 147 -9.69 16.34 6.12
C SER A 147 -8.37 17.03 6.50
N PRO A 148 -8.41 18.22 7.15
CA PRO A 148 -7.23 19.04 7.43
C PRO A 148 -6.15 18.34 8.27
N LEU A 149 -6.55 17.62 9.31
CA LEU A 149 -5.60 16.88 10.17
C LEU A 149 -4.91 15.74 9.40
N LEU A 150 -5.67 15.01 8.59
CA LEU A 150 -5.13 13.95 7.72
C LEU A 150 -4.14 14.53 6.71
N TYR A 151 -4.46 15.67 6.10
CA TYR A 151 -3.57 16.40 5.20
C TYR A 151 -2.27 16.83 5.90
N LEU A 152 -2.37 17.40 7.11
CA LEU A 152 -1.19 17.77 7.90
C LEU A 152 -0.23 16.60 8.12
N LEU A 153 -0.75 15.42 8.50
CA LEU A 153 0.06 14.23 8.74
C LEU A 153 0.76 13.73 7.47
N LEU A 154 0.08 13.76 6.33
CA LEU A 154 0.57 13.16 5.09
C LEU A 154 1.48 14.11 4.29
N GLN A 155 1.26 15.43 4.35
CA GLN A 155 1.96 16.42 3.52
C GLN A 155 2.93 17.30 4.30
N ARG A 156 2.54 17.83 5.47
CA ARG A 156 3.35 18.79 6.23
C ARG A 156 4.28 18.10 7.23
N TYR A 157 3.72 17.18 8.01
CA TYR A 157 4.38 16.48 9.10
C TYR A 157 4.70 15.03 8.75
N THR A 158 4.95 14.74 7.46
CA THR A 158 5.20 13.37 7.00
C THR A 158 6.38 12.71 7.70
N SER A 159 7.44 13.46 8.00
CA SER A 159 8.59 12.94 8.74
C SER A 159 8.20 12.57 10.18
N LEU A 160 7.36 13.37 10.85
CA LEU A 160 6.88 13.06 12.20
C LEU A 160 5.96 11.83 12.19
N LEU A 161 5.12 11.69 11.16
CA LEU A 161 4.30 10.49 10.97
C LEU A 161 5.18 9.24 10.87
N ILE A 162 6.20 9.27 10.02
CA ILE A 162 7.14 8.14 9.86
C ILE A 162 7.90 7.86 11.17
N TRP A 163 8.32 8.90 11.90
CA TRP A 163 8.96 8.72 13.21
C TRP A 163 8.02 8.12 14.24
N ALA A 164 6.75 8.53 14.29
CA ALA A 164 5.76 7.96 15.19
C ALA A 164 5.52 6.47 14.88
N ILE A 165 5.38 6.12 13.60
CA ILE A 165 5.26 4.73 13.15
C ILE A 165 6.51 3.94 13.58
N GLY A 166 7.71 4.46 13.30
CA GLY A 166 8.97 3.80 13.64
C GLY A 166 9.20 3.66 15.14
N ILE A 167 8.78 4.63 15.96
CA ILE A 167 8.83 4.55 17.42
C ILE A 167 7.91 3.42 17.90
N GLY A 168 6.70 3.31 17.33
CA GLY A 168 5.77 2.22 17.61
C GLY A 168 6.38 0.84 17.33
N VAL A 169 6.99 0.66 16.15
CA VAL A 169 7.68 -0.59 15.80
C VAL A 169 8.91 -0.83 16.69
N GLY A 170 9.68 0.21 17.02
CA GLY A 170 10.82 0.10 17.94
C GLY A 170 10.42 -0.41 19.31
N ILE A 171 9.34 0.13 19.89
CA ILE A 171 8.78 -0.34 21.17
C ILE A 171 8.24 -1.77 21.02
N ALA A 172 7.61 -2.10 19.89
CA ALA A 172 7.11 -3.45 19.63
C ALA A 172 8.21 -4.49 19.58
N VAL A 173 9.31 -4.19 18.90
CA VAL A 173 10.50 -5.07 18.86
C VAL A 173 11.07 -5.22 20.26
N ILE A 174 11.18 -4.13 21.05
CA ILE A 174 11.61 -4.24 22.46
C ILE A 174 10.72 -5.22 23.23
N LEU A 175 9.39 -5.04 23.19
CA LEU A 175 8.47 -5.93 23.91
C LEU A 175 8.57 -7.37 23.42
N GLY A 176 8.75 -7.58 22.12
CA GLY A 176 8.97 -8.88 21.52
C GLY A 176 10.26 -9.55 22.00
N LEU A 177 11.37 -8.81 22.04
CA LEU A 177 12.66 -9.30 22.52
C LEU A 177 12.64 -9.59 24.03
N LEU A 178 12.01 -8.72 24.82
CA LEU A 178 11.82 -8.93 26.25
C LEU A 178 10.95 -10.16 26.50
N ARG A 179 9.89 -10.35 25.70
CA ARG A 179 9.05 -11.55 25.75
C ARG A 179 9.87 -12.81 25.53
N PHE A 180 10.73 -12.86 24.51
CA PHE A 180 11.57 -14.05 24.27
C PHE A 180 12.65 -14.24 25.34
N HIS A 181 13.25 -13.16 25.81
CA HIS A 181 14.27 -13.23 26.84
C HIS A 181 13.72 -13.76 28.18
N TYR A 182 12.54 -13.31 28.59
CA TYR A 182 11.93 -13.72 29.86
C TYR A 182 10.98 -14.92 29.75
N GLY A 183 10.49 -15.23 28.55
CA GLY A 183 9.58 -16.35 28.28
C GLY A 183 8.11 -16.08 28.60
N PHE A 184 7.66 -14.82 28.50
CA PHE A 184 6.25 -14.45 28.74
C PHE A 184 5.34 -14.95 27.61
N SER A 185 4.08 -15.27 27.94
CA SER A 185 3.12 -15.75 26.95
C SER A 185 2.67 -14.64 26.01
N ILE A 186 2.49 -14.94 24.70
CA ILE A 186 1.94 -13.95 23.75
C ILE A 186 0.50 -13.55 24.11
N LYS A 187 -0.26 -14.44 24.75
CA LYS A 187 -1.64 -14.18 25.17
C LYS A 187 -1.75 -12.98 26.11
N PHE A 188 -0.79 -12.84 27.03
CA PHE A 188 -0.75 -11.71 27.95
C PHE A 188 -0.63 -10.37 27.21
N LEU A 189 0.22 -10.33 26.17
CA LEU A 189 0.39 -9.14 25.35
C LEU A 189 -0.86 -8.85 24.51
N ILE A 190 -1.49 -9.88 23.92
CA ILE A 190 -2.75 -9.71 23.18
C ILE A 190 -3.85 -9.11 24.08
N ILE A 191 -4.07 -9.70 25.27
CA ILE A 191 -5.12 -9.29 26.20
C ILE A 191 -4.86 -7.90 26.80
N THR A 192 -3.62 -7.43 26.79
CA THR A 192 -3.28 -6.10 27.31
C THR A 192 -3.28 -5.04 26.19
N VAL A 193 -2.55 -5.30 25.11
CA VAL A 193 -2.31 -4.33 24.04
C VAL A 193 -3.55 -4.12 23.17
N ILE A 194 -4.28 -5.16 22.82
CA ILE A 194 -5.43 -5.04 21.90
C ILE A 194 -6.60 -4.29 22.55
N PRO A 195 -7.04 -4.59 23.79
CA PRO A 195 -8.08 -3.78 24.43
C PRO A 195 -7.68 -2.32 24.64
N LEU A 196 -6.41 -2.07 25.00
CA LEU A 196 -5.89 -0.70 25.10
C LEU A 196 -5.95 0.03 23.74
N LEU A 197 -5.53 -0.64 22.67
CA LEU A 197 -5.60 -0.12 21.31
C LEU A 197 -7.04 0.20 20.88
N LEU A 198 -7.99 -0.70 21.16
CA LEU A 198 -9.40 -0.48 20.89
C LEU A 198 -9.95 0.70 21.70
N ALA A 199 -9.59 0.82 22.98
CA ALA A 199 -10.01 1.94 23.82
C ALA A 199 -9.50 3.28 23.28
N VAL A 200 -8.21 3.38 22.92
CA VAL A 200 -7.63 4.60 22.31
C VAL A 200 -8.29 4.91 20.97
N THR A 201 -8.61 3.88 20.17
CA THR A 201 -9.33 4.05 18.90
C THR A 201 -10.74 4.59 19.11
N ILE A 202 -11.47 4.09 20.12
CA ILE A 202 -12.81 4.59 20.47
C ILE A 202 -12.72 6.06 20.91
N LEU A 203 -11.75 6.41 21.76
CA LEU A 203 -11.54 7.79 22.19
C LEU A 203 -11.23 8.72 21.01
N ALA A 204 -10.39 8.27 20.07
CA ALA A 204 -10.09 9.02 18.85
C ALA A 204 -11.29 9.13 17.90
N TYR A 205 -12.20 8.16 17.92
CA TYR A 205 -13.41 8.18 17.08
C TYR A 205 -14.47 9.17 17.56
N ILE A 206 -14.51 9.45 18.88
CA ILE A 206 -15.47 10.39 19.47
C ILE A 206 -15.14 11.85 19.11
N ASP A 207 -13.87 12.16 18.82
CA ASP A 207 -13.40 13.49 18.42
C ASP A 207 -13.49 13.64 16.89
N ASP A 208 -14.24 14.65 16.42
CA ASP A 208 -14.52 14.87 15.00
C ASP A 208 -13.24 15.09 14.16
N LYS A 209 -12.20 15.71 14.72
CA LYS A 209 -10.92 15.92 14.01
C LYS A 209 -10.16 14.61 13.91
N LEU A 210 -10.07 13.87 15.00
CA LEU A 210 -9.33 12.61 15.09
C LEU A 210 -10.01 11.47 14.30
N ARG A 211 -11.33 11.53 14.13
CA ARG A 211 -12.08 10.55 13.33
C ARG A 211 -11.52 10.39 11.91
N SER A 212 -11.03 11.48 11.30
CA SER A 212 -10.45 11.48 9.95
C SER A 212 -9.13 10.70 9.82
N ILE A 213 -8.42 10.47 10.93
CA ILE A 213 -7.12 9.77 10.93
C ILE A 213 -7.21 8.34 11.45
N VAL A 214 -8.36 7.90 11.96
CA VAL A 214 -8.52 6.52 12.48
C VAL A 214 -8.21 5.49 11.40
N GLY A 215 -8.71 5.67 10.18
CA GLY A 215 -8.39 4.79 9.04
C GLY A 215 -6.89 4.76 8.74
N LEU A 216 -6.25 5.94 8.67
CA LEU A 216 -4.80 6.05 8.43
C LEU A 216 -3.97 5.37 9.54
N ALA A 217 -4.35 5.53 10.81
CA ALA A 217 -3.61 4.97 11.93
C ALA A 217 -3.59 3.44 11.85
N TRP A 218 -4.74 2.83 11.58
CA TRP A 218 -4.85 1.37 11.46
C TRP A 218 -4.18 0.83 10.19
N ASP A 219 -4.30 1.53 9.05
CA ASP A 219 -3.57 1.16 7.84
C ASP A 219 -2.05 1.30 8.04
N SER A 220 -1.58 2.32 8.77
CA SER A 220 -0.16 2.49 9.10
C SER A 220 0.38 1.30 9.88
N GLY A 221 -0.40 0.77 10.83
CA GLY A 221 -0.07 -0.45 11.56
C GLY A 221 0.14 -1.65 10.63
N ALA A 222 -0.80 -1.88 9.71
CA ALA A 222 -0.67 -2.96 8.72
C ALA A 222 0.57 -2.78 7.84
N VAL A 223 0.80 -1.58 7.32
CA VAL A 223 1.91 -1.25 6.41
C VAL A 223 3.31 -1.48 7.02
N THR A 224 3.45 -1.47 8.36
CA THR A 224 4.76 -1.66 9.02
C THR A 224 5.34 -3.07 8.92
N THR A 225 4.50 -4.07 8.63
CA THR A 225 4.87 -5.50 8.64
C THR A 225 5.08 -6.04 7.22
N GLY A 226 5.78 -5.26 6.40
CA GLY A 226 6.06 -5.61 5.01
C GLY A 226 7.35 -6.40 4.81
N ALA A 227 8.00 -6.19 3.67
CA ALA A 227 9.03 -7.07 3.12
C ALA A 227 10.39 -6.94 3.80
N VAL A 228 10.66 -5.88 4.55
CA VAL A 228 11.93 -5.72 5.30
C VAL A 228 11.75 -6.10 6.76
N THR A 229 10.72 -5.57 7.40
CA THR A 229 10.54 -5.72 8.85
C THR A 229 10.27 -7.16 9.24
N VAL A 230 9.41 -7.89 8.51
CA VAL A 230 9.03 -9.27 8.87
C VAL A 230 10.23 -10.21 8.86
N PRO A 231 11.01 -10.36 7.77
CA PRO A 231 12.13 -11.30 7.77
C PRO A 231 13.21 -10.93 8.78
N LEU A 232 13.49 -9.64 8.95
CA LEU A 232 14.53 -9.17 9.87
C LEU A 232 14.14 -9.39 11.34
N VAL A 233 12.94 -8.97 11.73
CA VAL A 233 12.46 -9.09 13.11
C VAL A 233 12.24 -10.56 13.47
N LEU A 234 11.75 -11.39 12.55
CA LEU A 234 11.63 -12.83 12.73
C LEU A 234 13.01 -13.48 12.90
N ALA A 235 13.99 -13.14 12.05
CA ALA A 235 15.36 -13.67 12.16
C ALA A 235 16.00 -13.34 13.52
N ILE A 236 15.83 -12.10 14.00
CA ILE A 236 16.31 -11.69 15.32
C ILE A 236 15.55 -12.43 16.42
N GLY A 237 14.21 -12.51 16.32
CA GLY A 237 13.36 -13.18 17.30
C GLY A 237 13.72 -14.66 17.47
N ILE A 238 13.91 -15.37 16.35
CA ILE A 238 14.38 -16.77 16.34
C ILE A 238 15.78 -16.87 16.96
N GLY A 239 16.70 -15.96 16.61
CA GLY A 239 18.06 -15.95 17.16
C GLY A 239 18.08 -15.78 18.68
N VAL A 240 17.31 -14.81 19.19
CA VAL A 240 17.21 -14.50 20.63
C VAL A 240 16.55 -15.63 21.42
N SER A 241 15.52 -16.25 20.84
CA SER A 241 14.86 -17.42 21.44
C SER A 241 15.83 -18.61 21.55
N ARG A 242 16.61 -18.89 20.50
CA ARG A 242 17.64 -19.96 20.52
C ARG A 242 18.74 -19.69 21.56
N ALA A 243 19.20 -18.45 21.69
CA ALA A 243 20.26 -18.09 22.63
C ALA A 243 19.85 -18.19 24.10
N SER A 244 18.55 -18.02 24.41
CA SER A 244 18.06 -17.97 25.79
C SER A 244 17.87 -19.34 26.44
N GLY A 245 18.06 -20.46 25.71
CA GLY A 245 18.17 -21.82 26.25
C GLY A 245 16.91 -22.41 26.90
N ARG A 246 15.80 -21.67 26.97
CA ARG A 246 14.54 -22.11 27.60
C ARG A 246 13.63 -22.87 26.64
N ASN A 247 14.18 -23.95 26.08
CA ASN A 247 13.53 -24.81 25.08
C ASN A 247 12.57 -25.86 25.67
N GLU A 248 11.98 -25.60 26.84
CA GLU A 248 10.95 -26.47 27.41
C GLU A 248 9.58 -26.08 26.82
N GLY A 249 9.24 -26.74 25.70
CA GLY A 249 7.90 -26.75 25.13
C GLY A 249 7.56 -25.57 24.21
N GLY A 250 7.84 -25.72 22.91
CA GLY A 250 7.07 -25.06 21.85
C GLY A 250 7.07 -23.54 21.74
N ARG A 251 7.81 -22.77 22.57
CA ARG A 251 7.78 -21.29 22.55
C ARG A 251 8.47 -20.71 21.31
N GLY A 252 7.79 -20.79 20.17
CA GLY A 252 8.23 -20.31 18.87
C GLY A 252 8.44 -18.79 18.84
N GLY A 253 9.36 -18.34 17.98
CA GLY A 253 9.71 -16.94 17.75
C GLY A 253 8.58 -16.06 17.16
N PHE A 254 7.32 -16.46 17.31
CA PHE A 254 6.13 -15.77 16.79
C PHE A 254 5.49 -14.86 17.83
N GLY A 255 4.87 -13.78 17.40
CA GLY A 255 4.15 -12.79 18.21
C GLY A 255 4.81 -11.42 18.24
N ILE A 256 6.03 -11.26 17.71
CA ILE A 256 6.63 -9.92 17.58
C ILE A 256 5.94 -9.15 16.44
N ILE A 257 5.57 -9.82 15.36
CA ILE A 257 5.01 -9.17 14.17
C ILE A 257 3.65 -8.56 14.52
N MET A 258 2.82 -9.24 15.32
CA MET A 258 1.60 -8.65 15.88
C MET A 258 1.85 -7.32 16.59
N LEU A 259 2.86 -7.26 17.46
CA LEU A 259 3.15 -6.03 18.21
C LEU A 259 3.63 -4.93 17.27
N ALA A 260 4.43 -5.32 16.28
CA ALA A 260 4.97 -4.42 15.27
C ALA A 260 3.85 -3.76 14.45
N SER A 261 2.71 -4.43 14.25
CA SER A 261 1.54 -3.81 13.61
C SER A 261 0.61 -3.07 14.58
N ALA A 262 0.52 -3.49 15.85
CA ALA A 262 -0.41 -2.90 16.81
C ALA A 262 0.05 -1.56 17.41
N LEU A 263 1.33 -1.45 17.82
CA LEU A 263 1.82 -0.26 18.51
C LEU A 263 1.98 1.00 17.64
N PRO A 264 2.34 0.91 16.34
CA PRO A 264 2.33 2.07 15.46
C PRO A 264 0.97 2.78 15.42
N ILE A 265 -0.13 2.03 15.51
CA ILE A 265 -1.48 2.60 15.51
C ILE A 265 -1.66 3.54 16.70
N VAL A 266 -1.23 3.11 17.89
CA VAL A 266 -1.28 3.95 19.11
C VAL A 266 -0.41 5.19 18.93
N CYS A 267 0.81 5.04 18.41
CA CYS A 267 1.71 6.18 18.19
C CYS A 267 1.16 7.19 17.18
N VAL A 268 0.53 6.74 16.10
CA VAL A 268 -0.11 7.62 15.11
C VAL A 268 -1.33 8.34 15.71
N LEU A 269 -2.16 7.66 16.49
CA LEU A 269 -3.29 8.29 17.18
C LEU A 269 -2.82 9.33 18.21
N VAL A 270 -1.75 9.03 18.96
CA VAL A 270 -1.14 9.99 19.91
C VAL A 270 -0.58 11.20 19.15
N LEU A 271 0.11 11.01 18.03
CA LEU A 271 0.56 12.11 17.19
C LEU A 271 -0.61 12.97 16.69
N GLY A 272 -1.71 12.32 16.31
CA GLY A 272 -2.97 12.99 15.96
C GLY A 272 -3.51 13.86 17.09
N ILE A 273 -3.53 13.34 18.32
CA ILE A 273 -3.96 14.08 19.51
C ILE A 273 -3.09 15.31 19.74
N VAL A 274 -1.77 15.21 19.52
CA VAL A 274 -0.84 16.33 19.65
C VAL A 274 -1.05 17.39 18.57
N LEU A 275 -1.37 16.99 17.34
CA LEU A 275 -1.51 17.91 16.20
C LEU A 275 -2.92 18.47 16.00
N ARG A 276 -3.94 17.95 16.69
CA ARG A 276 -5.35 18.34 16.50
C ARG A 276 -5.62 19.84 16.72
N GLU A 277 -4.87 20.48 17.63
CA GLU A 277 -5.04 21.90 17.94
C GLU A 277 -4.52 22.81 16.82
N ASN A 278 -3.55 22.31 16.05
CA ASN A 278 -2.98 23.01 14.89
C ASN A 278 -3.78 22.76 13.60
N ALA A 279 -4.79 21.89 13.64
CA ALA A 279 -5.61 21.56 12.48
C ALA A 279 -6.90 22.39 12.49
N PRO A 280 -7.19 23.16 11.43
CA PRO A 280 -8.47 23.86 11.28
C PRO A 280 -9.61 22.86 11.09
N ASP A 281 -10.84 23.33 11.28
CA ASP A 281 -12.03 22.51 11.07
C ASP A 281 -12.28 22.26 9.57
N PRO A 282 -12.82 21.09 9.18
CA PRO A 282 -13.22 20.81 7.81
C PRO A 282 -14.23 21.83 7.27
N ARG A 283 -14.06 22.27 6.02
CA ARG A 283 -14.93 23.25 5.36
C ARG A 283 -15.17 22.87 3.90
N THR A 284 -16.15 23.53 3.27
CA THR A 284 -16.32 23.43 1.81
C THR A 284 -15.13 24.04 1.10
N GLU A 285 -14.87 23.59 -0.13
CA GLU A 285 -13.75 24.08 -0.94
C GLU A 285 -13.77 25.60 -1.10
N HIS A 286 -14.93 26.16 -1.46
CA HIS A 286 -15.10 27.59 -1.60
C HIS A 286 -14.76 28.34 -0.30
N ALA A 287 -15.33 27.92 0.83
CA ALA A 287 -15.09 28.55 2.11
C ALA A 287 -13.63 28.45 2.55
N PHE A 288 -12.94 27.36 2.22
CA PHE A 288 -11.54 27.16 2.58
C PHE A 288 -10.60 28.21 1.95
N PHE A 289 -10.86 28.61 0.71
CA PHE A 289 -10.01 29.56 -0.02
C PHE A 289 -10.37 31.04 0.20
N LEU A 290 -11.53 31.32 0.82
CA LEU A 290 -11.94 32.68 1.15
C LEU A 290 -10.89 33.42 1.99
N GLN A 291 -10.78 34.73 1.75
CA GLN A 291 -9.81 35.58 2.44
C GLN A 291 -10.04 35.61 3.97
N GLU A 292 -11.29 35.52 4.42
CA GLU A 292 -11.67 35.45 5.84
C GLU A 292 -11.09 34.25 6.59
N HIS A 293 -10.81 33.16 5.87
CA HIS A 293 -10.27 31.91 6.42
C HIS A 293 -8.81 31.68 6.03
N ARG A 294 -8.16 32.69 5.43
CA ARG A 294 -6.79 32.60 4.92
C ARG A 294 -5.78 32.20 6.01
N GLU A 295 -5.90 32.76 7.21
CA GLU A 295 -5.02 32.41 8.33
C GLU A 295 -5.14 30.93 8.73
N GLN A 296 -6.36 30.40 8.72
CA GLN A 296 -6.63 28.98 9.02
C GLN A 296 -6.09 28.08 7.91
N ALA A 297 -6.27 28.46 6.64
CA ALA A 297 -5.69 27.74 5.51
C ALA A 297 -4.16 27.74 5.59
N LEU A 298 -3.53 28.87 5.95
CA LEU A 298 -2.07 28.97 6.11
C LEU A 298 -1.52 28.10 7.26
N GLN A 299 -2.33 27.64 8.21
CA GLN A 299 -1.89 26.62 9.17
C GLN A 299 -1.58 25.26 8.50
N LEU A 300 -2.13 25.00 7.30
CA LEU A 300 -1.86 23.79 6.53
C LEU A 300 -0.67 23.92 5.58
N PHE A 301 -0.25 25.14 5.24
CA PHE A 301 0.79 25.41 4.24
C PHE A 301 1.96 26.21 4.83
N ASP A 302 3.11 26.19 4.16
CA ASP A 302 4.27 26.96 4.62
C ASP A 302 4.23 28.42 4.19
N SER A 303 3.52 28.73 3.09
CA SER A 303 3.41 30.09 2.56
C SER A 303 2.13 30.27 1.76
N GLU A 304 1.72 31.52 1.59
CA GLU A 304 0.59 31.88 0.72
C GLU A 304 0.81 31.43 -0.73
N LYS A 305 2.06 31.47 -1.18
CA LYS A 305 2.45 30.95 -2.48
C LYS A 305 2.19 29.44 -2.60
N SER A 306 2.49 28.67 -1.55
CA SER A 306 2.19 27.23 -1.53
C SER A 306 0.68 26.95 -1.55
N LEU A 307 -0.12 27.79 -0.88
CA LEU A 307 -1.59 27.72 -0.93
C LEU A 307 -2.11 28.06 -2.33
N GLN A 308 -1.52 29.06 -3.01
CA GLN A 308 -1.85 29.40 -4.39
C GLN A 308 -1.54 28.24 -5.34
N ARG A 309 -0.33 27.65 -5.25
CA ARG A 309 0.02 26.43 -6.01
C ARG A 309 -1.01 25.33 -5.80
N TYR A 310 -1.42 25.13 -4.55
CA TYR A 310 -2.40 24.11 -4.20
C TYR A 310 -3.78 24.39 -4.83
N ALA A 311 -4.24 25.64 -4.81
CA ALA A 311 -5.48 26.04 -5.46
C ALA A 311 -5.45 25.74 -6.97
N PHE A 312 -4.34 26.05 -7.65
CA PHE A 312 -4.22 25.77 -9.09
C PHE A 312 -4.07 24.28 -9.42
N ARG A 313 -3.41 23.49 -8.58
CA ARG A 313 -3.15 22.07 -8.87
C ARG A 313 -4.29 21.13 -8.49
N ILE A 314 -5.03 21.42 -7.42
CA ILE A 314 -5.99 20.48 -6.82
C ILE A 314 -7.42 21.02 -6.81
N ALA A 315 -7.63 22.30 -6.50
CA ALA A 315 -8.99 22.86 -6.37
C ALA A 315 -9.73 22.88 -7.72
N GLY A 316 -11.05 23.06 -7.67
CA GLY A 316 -11.87 23.41 -8.81
C GLY A 316 -11.84 24.91 -9.10
N GLU A 317 -12.63 25.32 -10.09
CA GLU A 317 -12.78 26.73 -10.48
C GLU A 317 -13.29 27.59 -9.32
N GLU A 318 -14.26 27.09 -8.55
CA GLU A 318 -14.85 27.81 -7.42
C GLU A 318 -13.83 28.10 -6.31
N GLY A 319 -12.99 27.12 -5.96
CA GLY A 319 -11.92 27.30 -4.98
C GLY A 319 -10.83 28.25 -5.49
N ARG A 320 -10.44 28.12 -6.77
CA ARG A 320 -9.47 29.04 -7.39
C ARG A 320 -9.98 30.47 -7.42
N ARG A 321 -11.25 30.70 -7.76
CA ARG A 321 -11.85 32.04 -7.76
C ARG A 321 -11.92 32.61 -6.35
N ALA A 322 -12.34 31.81 -5.37
CA ALA A 322 -12.42 32.23 -3.97
C ALA A 322 -11.07 32.60 -3.36
N PHE A 323 -9.97 32.08 -3.92
CA PHE A 323 -8.62 32.47 -3.51
C PHE A 323 -8.32 33.95 -3.79
N PHE A 324 -8.92 34.56 -4.80
CA PHE A 324 -8.68 35.95 -5.19
C PHE A 324 -9.80 36.86 -4.69
N THR A 325 -9.46 38.07 -4.23
CA THR A 325 -10.44 39.05 -3.75
C THR A 325 -11.22 39.66 -4.92
N GLU A 326 -10.53 39.96 -6.02
CA GLU A 326 -11.13 40.51 -7.24
C GLU A 326 -11.14 39.50 -8.39
N SER A 327 -12.20 39.53 -9.19
CA SER A 327 -12.33 38.65 -10.36
C SER A 327 -11.27 38.93 -11.42
N ASP A 328 -10.75 40.16 -11.47
CA ASP A 328 -9.73 40.58 -12.43
C ASP A 328 -8.33 40.06 -12.05
N ASP A 329 -8.01 39.92 -10.76
CA ASP A 329 -6.77 39.31 -10.30
C ASP A 329 -6.70 37.83 -10.69
N TYR A 330 -7.81 37.10 -10.50
CA TYR A 330 -7.91 35.70 -10.92
C TYR A 330 -7.74 35.55 -12.44
N ARG A 331 -8.40 36.41 -13.22
CA ARG A 331 -8.26 36.45 -14.68
C ARG A 331 -6.84 36.80 -15.14
N THR A 332 -6.14 37.64 -14.39
CA THR A 332 -4.75 38.00 -14.63
C THR A 332 -3.82 36.82 -14.33
N ALA A 333 -4.07 36.10 -13.21
CA ALA A 333 -3.34 34.89 -12.86
C ALA A 333 -3.52 33.77 -13.91
N LEU A 334 -4.72 33.63 -14.47
CA LEU A 334 -4.97 32.70 -15.59
C LEU A 334 -4.19 33.11 -16.85
N ARG A 335 -4.18 34.41 -17.20
CA ARG A 335 -3.39 34.90 -18.34
C ARG A 335 -1.90 34.67 -18.13
N SER A 336 -1.37 34.87 -16.92
CA SER A 336 0.04 34.65 -16.63
C SER A 336 0.45 33.18 -16.67
N LEU A 337 -0.47 32.23 -16.49
CA LEU A 337 -0.18 30.80 -16.76
C LEU A 337 0.17 30.56 -18.23
N VAL A 338 -0.46 31.30 -19.16
CA VAL A 338 -0.15 31.20 -20.60
C VAL A 338 1.06 32.04 -20.95
N LEU A 339 1.07 33.31 -20.56
CA LEU A 339 2.03 34.29 -21.07
C LEU A 339 3.41 34.26 -20.39
N ASN A 340 3.51 33.68 -19.18
CA ASN A 340 4.74 33.70 -18.39
C ASN A 340 5.16 32.28 -18.00
N GLU A 341 6.17 31.75 -18.69
CA GLU A 341 6.74 30.42 -18.41
C GLU A 341 7.26 30.29 -16.97
N GLY A 342 7.84 31.35 -16.40
CA GLY A 342 8.33 31.36 -15.02
C GLY A 342 7.21 31.21 -14.00
N PHE A 343 6.11 31.95 -14.18
CA PHE A 343 4.91 31.82 -13.35
C PHE A 343 4.23 30.46 -13.54
N ARG A 344 4.13 29.98 -14.79
CA ARG A 344 3.60 28.65 -15.14
C ARG A 344 4.36 27.54 -14.41
N ARG A 345 5.70 27.54 -14.49
CA ARG A 345 6.57 26.57 -13.80
C ARG A 345 6.47 26.66 -12.29
N ASP A 346 6.36 27.85 -11.74
CA ASP A 346 6.30 28.05 -10.28
C ASP A 346 4.93 27.70 -9.67
N ILE A 347 3.83 27.87 -10.42
CA ILE A 347 2.48 27.51 -9.97
C ILE A 347 2.15 26.04 -10.21
N LEU A 348 2.42 25.53 -11.42
CA LEU A 348 2.06 24.16 -11.81
C LEU A 348 3.14 23.13 -11.43
N GLY A 349 4.39 23.56 -11.27
CA GLY A 349 5.52 22.66 -10.96
C GLY A 349 5.73 21.62 -12.06
N ASP A 350 5.66 20.34 -11.68
CA ASP A 350 5.81 19.21 -12.60
C ASP A 350 4.57 18.96 -13.48
N LEU A 351 3.43 19.58 -13.17
CA LEU A 351 2.21 19.43 -13.94
C LEU A 351 2.31 20.25 -15.23
N SER A 352 2.29 19.58 -16.39
CA SER A 352 2.34 20.30 -17.66
C SER A 352 1.08 21.14 -17.87
N PHE A 353 1.21 22.29 -18.53
CA PHE A 353 0.07 23.16 -18.79
C PHE A 353 -1.00 22.49 -19.64
N SER A 354 -0.58 21.68 -20.64
CA SER A 354 -1.51 20.88 -21.45
C SER A 354 -2.26 19.81 -20.65
N GLU A 355 -1.65 19.25 -19.61
CA GLU A 355 -2.30 18.30 -18.70
C GLU A 355 -3.25 19.02 -17.74
N TRP A 356 -2.84 20.16 -17.20
CA TRP A 356 -3.71 21.02 -16.39
C TRP A 356 -4.97 21.44 -17.17
N LEU A 357 -4.81 21.86 -18.43
CA LEU A 357 -5.92 22.22 -19.33
C LEU A 357 -6.87 21.05 -19.61
N ARG A 358 -6.39 19.80 -19.59
CA ARG A 358 -7.24 18.63 -19.84
C ARG A 358 -7.93 18.12 -18.59
N THR A 359 -7.26 18.22 -17.44
CA THR A 359 -7.66 17.48 -16.22
C THR A 359 -8.17 18.37 -15.09
N ARG A 360 -7.80 19.67 -15.06
CA ARG A 360 -8.08 20.57 -13.92
C ARG A 360 -8.84 21.83 -14.29
N SER A 361 -8.67 22.35 -15.51
CA SER A 361 -9.39 23.56 -15.93
C SER A 361 -10.85 23.26 -16.26
N SER A 362 -11.73 24.14 -15.81
CA SER A 362 -13.16 24.15 -16.17
C SER A 362 -13.37 24.46 -17.66
N GLU A 363 -14.61 24.29 -18.14
CA GLU A 363 -14.98 24.77 -19.48
C GLU A 363 -14.82 26.28 -19.63
N SER A 364 -15.21 27.06 -18.61
CA SER A 364 -15.12 28.52 -18.62
C SER A 364 -13.67 29.01 -18.65
N GLU A 365 -12.76 28.37 -17.92
CA GLU A 365 -11.33 28.70 -17.94
C GLU A 365 -10.71 28.36 -19.29
N ARG A 366 -11.07 27.22 -19.88
CA ARG A 366 -10.59 26.84 -21.22
C ARG A 366 -11.03 27.81 -22.29
N GLU A 367 -12.30 28.21 -22.26
CA GLU A 367 -12.87 29.19 -23.19
C GLU A 367 -12.19 30.55 -23.04
N TYR A 368 -11.97 30.99 -21.80
CA TYR A 368 -11.24 32.23 -21.55
C TYR A 368 -9.79 32.18 -22.04
N LEU A 369 -9.09 31.06 -21.81
CA LEU A 369 -7.71 30.86 -22.24
C LEU A 369 -7.60 30.65 -23.76
N ALA A 370 -8.67 30.19 -24.43
CA ALA A 370 -8.73 29.97 -25.88
C ALA A 370 -8.31 31.21 -26.68
N GLY A 371 -8.67 32.41 -26.19
CA GLY A 371 -8.34 33.68 -26.83
C GLY A 371 -6.88 34.12 -26.71
N PHE A 372 -6.05 33.44 -25.92
CA PHE A 372 -4.65 33.81 -25.66
C PHE A 372 -3.64 32.84 -26.32
N PHE A 373 -4.10 31.85 -27.08
CA PHE A 373 -3.22 30.93 -27.79
C PHE A 373 -2.73 31.54 -29.11
N HIS A 374 -1.43 31.85 -29.18
CA HIS A 374 -0.69 31.77 -30.44
C HIS A 374 0.00 30.40 -30.47
N GLN A 375 -0.08 29.70 -31.60
CA GLN A 375 0.53 28.37 -31.81
C GLN A 375 1.92 28.28 -31.17
N GLU A 376 2.03 27.60 -30.02
CA GLU A 376 3.34 27.22 -29.49
C GLU A 376 3.81 25.95 -30.22
N PRO A 377 5.04 25.93 -30.75
CA PRO A 377 5.65 24.71 -31.25
C PRO A 377 5.88 23.76 -30.07
N GLY A 378 5.50 22.49 -30.27
CA GLY A 378 5.40 21.46 -29.24
C GLY A 378 6.39 21.59 -28.09
N GLU A 379 5.85 21.84 -26.90
CA GLU A 379 6.54 21.80 -25.62
C GLU A 379 7.32 20.48 -25.56
N LYS A 380 8.66 20.55 -25.74
CA LYS A 380 9.52 19.39 -25.52
C LYS A 380 9.29 18.99 -24.08
N ARG A 381 8.73 17.80 -23.89
CA ARG A 381 8.60 17.14 -22.59
C ARG A 381 9.91 17.28 -21.82
N GLU A 382 10.00 18.23 -20.90
CA GLU A 382 10.76 18.06 -19.67
C GLU A 382 9.95 17.14 -18.74
N SER A 383 9.46 16.02 -19.27
CA SER A 383 9.15 14.88 -18.41
C SER A 383 10.49 14.49 -17.83
N GLY A 384 10.66 14.61 -16.51
CA GLY A 384 11.78 13.97 -15.83
C GLY A 384 11.93 12.57 -16.43
N GLY A 385 13.02 12.35 -17.17
CA GLY A 385 13.16 11.15 -17.97
C GLY A 385 13.01 9.92 -17.09
N PHE A 386 12.68 8.78 -17.66
CA PHE A 386 12.70 7.51 -16.92
C PHE A 386 13.99 7.33 -16.08
N SER A 387 15.11 7.87 -16.58
CA SER A 387 16.38 7.98 -15.86
C SER A 387 16.33 8.82 -14.57
N SER A 388 15.60 9.94 -14.52
CA SER A 388 15.46 10.74 -13.29
C SER A 388 14.64 9.99 -12.24
N ILE A 389 13.56 9.31 -12.66
CA ILE A 389 12.75 8.46 -11.77
C ILE A 389 13.63 7.38 -11.13
N ILE A 390 14.41 6.64 -11.93
CA ILE A 390 15.33 5.62 -11.39
C ILE A 390 16.34 6.24 -10.43
N SER A 391 16.95 7.37 -10.78
CA SER A 391 17.98 8.00 -9.94
C SER A 391 17.43 8.42 -8.58
N GLN A 392 16.20 8.96 -8.55
CA GLN A 392 15.52 9.35 -7.32
C GLN A 392 15.17 8.11 -6.48
N LYS A 393 14.55 7.09 -7.10
CA LYS A 393 14.19 5.85 -6.40
C LYS A 393 15.43 5.09 -5.89
N MET A 394 16.57 5.20 -6.58
CA MET A 394 17.85 4.63 -6.13
C MET A 394 18.41 5.36 -4.90
N ALA A 395 18.31 6.69 -4.87
CA ALA A 395 18.70 7.48 -3.71
C ALA A 395 17.83 7.13 -2.49
N ASP A 396 16.52 6.99 -2.70
CA ASP A 396 15.57 6.59 -1.65
C ASP A 396 15.87 5.18 -1.13
N ALA A 397 16.09 4.21 -2.03
CA ALA A 397 16.45 2.84 -1.68
C ALA A 397 17.77 2.75 -0.90
N SER A 398 18.77 3.56 -1.30
CA SER A 398 20.06 3.64 -0.62
C SER A 398 19.92 4.23 0.78
N ARG A 399 19.15 5.33 0.93
CA ARG A 399 18.86 5.96 2.22
C ARG A 399 18.06 5.06 3.16
N ALA A 400 17.28 4.12 2.63
CA ALA A 400 16.58 3.10 3.41
C ALA A 400 17.50 1.96 3.87
N ILE A 401 18.22 1.30 2.95
CA ILE A 401 18.90 0.03 3.23
C ILE A 401 20.26 0.24 3.89
N ILE A 402 21.01 1.28 3.50
CA ILE A 402 22.38 1.50 3.99
C ILE A 402 22.40 1.79 5.50
N PRO A 403 21.56 2.68 6.06
CA PRO A 403 21.60 2.95 7.50
C PRO A 403 21.22 1.74 8.35
N LEU A 404 20.20 0.97 7.93
CA LEU A 404 19.79 -0.25 8.62
C LEU A 404 20.88 -1.32 8.60
N THR A 405 21.50 -1.53 7.43
CA THR A 405 22.59 -2.50 7.32
C THR A 405 23.83 -2.02 8.09
N GLY A 406 24.14 -0.72 8.02
CA GLY A 406 25.20 -0.07 8.78
C GLY A 406 25.02 -0.26 10.28
N LEU A 407 23.80 -0.06 10.80
CA LEU A 407 23.45 -0.31 12.19
C LEU A 407 23.76 -1.76 12.59
N LEU A 408 23.29 -2.75 11.81
CA LEU A 408 23.55 -4.17 12.08
C LEU A 408 25.04 -4.50 12.04
N LEU A 409 25.78 -3.96 11.07
CA LEU A 409 27.22 -4.16 10.95
C LEU A 409 28.01 -3.49 12.07
N ILE A 410 27.62 -2.29 12.52
CA ILE A 410 28.22 -1.60 13.67
C ILE A 410 28.03 -2.45 14.92
N VAL A 411 26.83 -2.95 15.16
CA VAL A 411 26.55 -3.84 16.30
C VAL A 411 27.40 -5.11 16.22
N LEU A 412 27.48 -5.73 15.05
CA LEU A 412 28.25 -6.95 14.86
C LEU A 412 29.77 -6.74 15.04
N ILE A 413 30.32 -5.71 14.41
CA ILE A 413 31.77 -5.49 14.32
C ILE A 413 32.30 -4.74 15.54
N MET A 414 31.62 -3.69 16.01
CA MET A 414 32.11 -2.86 17.12
C MET A 414 31.70 -3.41 18.48
N PHE A 415 30.43 -3.76 18.67
CA PHE A 415 29.93 -4.25 19.95
C PHE A 415 30.24 -5.74 20.10
N LEU A 416 29.77 -6.55 19.17
CA LEU A 416 29.97 -8.00 19.25
C LEU A 416 31.36 -8.44 18.80
N ARG A 417 32.20 -7.55 18.25
CA ARG A 417 33.58 -7.90 17.79
C ARG A 417 33.62 -9.17 16.94
N GLU A 418 32.56 -9.39 16.16
CA GLU A 418 32.40 -10.51 15.25
C GLU A 418 32.44 -10.06 13.80
N ARG A 419 32.77 -11.00 12.91
CA ARG A 419 32.76 -10.76 11.48
C ARG A 419 31.49 -11.38 10.90
N PRO A 420 30.88 -10.77 9.86
CA PRO A 420 29.82 -11.43 9.11
C PRO A 420 30.31 -12.78 8.62
N ARG A 421 29.48 -13.84 8.79
CA ARG A 421 29.85 -15.21 8.45
C ARG A 421 30.25 -15.36 6.96
N TYR A 422 29.59 -14.62 6.07
CA TYR A 422 29.86 -14.58 4.62
C TYR A 422 29.86 -13.12 4.12
N ARG A 423 31.04 -12.49 4.06
CA ARG A 423 31.16 -11.04 3.75
C ARG A 423 30.80 -10.70 2.31
N ASP A 424 31.19 -11.57 1.40
CA ASP A 424 30.88 -11.53 -0.02
C ASP A 424 29.38 -11.69 -0.27
N GLU A 425 28.74 -12.68 0.35
CA GLU A 425 27.28 -12.87 0.26
C GLU A 425 26.52 -11.68 0.85
N VAL A 426 26.93 -11.17 2.01
CA VAL A 426 26.28 -10.00 2.63
C VAL A 426 26.43 -8.76 1.76
N SER A 427 27.61 -8.52 1.19
CA SER A 427 27.84 -7.37 0.30
C SER A 427 27.01 -7.48 -0.98
N LEU A 428 26.97 -8.67 -1.58
CA LEU A 428 26.11 -8.95 -2.73
C LEU A 428 24.63 -8.74 -2.38
N GLY A 429 24.20 -9.23 -1.23
CA GLY A 429 22.84 -9.09 -0.73
C GLY A 429 22.42 -7.63 -0.58
N ILE A 430 23.28 -6.77 -0.02
CA ILE A 430 23.01 -5.33 0.11
C ILE A 430 22.85 -4.67 -1.27
N ILE A 431 23.74 -4.97 -2.22
CA ILE A 431 23.67 -4.42 -3.59
C ILE A 431 22.37 -4.87 -4.27
N LEU A 432 22.04 -6.15 -4.18
CA LEU A 432 20.80 -6.70 -4.74
C LEU A 432 19.55 -6.11 -4.08
N ALA A 433 19.58 -5.85 -2.77
CA ALA A 433 18.47 -5.23 -2.06
C ALA A 433 18.25 -3.78 -2.55
N ILE A 434 19.31 -2.99 -2.74
CA ILE A 434 19.18 -1.61 -3.24
C ILE A 434 18.66 -1.58 -4.68
N LEU A 435 19.24 -2.40 -5.57
CA LEU A 435 18.79 -2.50 -6.96
C LEU A 435 17.35 -3.01 -7.05
N GLY A 436 17.02 -4.03 -6.26
CA GLY A 436 15.69 -4.61 -6.19
C GLY A 436 14.64 -3.63 -5.68
N MET A 437 14.92 -2.94 -4.58
CA MET A 437 14.01 -1.91 -4.03
C MET A 437 13.82 -0.74 -5.00
N THR A 438 14.87 -0.32 -5.71
CA THR A 438 14.79 0.72 -6.75
C THR A 438 13.84 0.29 -7.87
N CYS A 439 14.04 -0.91 -8.42
CA CYS A 439 13.23 -1.44 -9.50
C CYS A 439 11.77 -1.69 -9.06
N LEU A 440 11.58 -2.20 -7.84
CA LEU A 440 10.28 -2.47 -7.24
C LEU A 440 9.48 -1.18 -7.05
N THR A 441 10.06 -0.18 -6.40
CA THR A 441 9.37 1.11 -6.13
C THR A 441 9.11 1.90 -7.40
N ALA A 442 10.02 1.88 -8.37
CA ALA A 442 9.77 2.45 -9.70
C ALA A 442 8.63 1.71 -10.43
N GLY A 443 8.63 0.37 -10.39
CA GLY A 443 7.59 -0.46 -10.98
C GLY A 443 6.22 -0.24 -10.34
N ILE A 444 6.16 0.01 -9.02
CA ILE A 444 4.92 0.35 -8.30
C ILE A 444 4.36 1.68 -8.78
N SER A 445 5.17 2.74 -8.86
CA SER A 445 4.72 4.07 -9.32
C SER A 445 4.29 4.07 -10.79
N VAL A 446 4.99 3.32 -11.66
CA VAL A 446 4.69 3.29 -13.11
C VAL A 446 3.59 2.29 -13.48
N GLY A 447 3.45 1.20 -12.73
CA GLY A 447 2.59 0.06 -13.08
C GLY A 447 1.41 -0.14 -12.13
N LEU A 448 1.68 -0.51 -10.87
CA LEU A 448 0.63 -0.98 -9.94
C LEU A 448 -0.27 0.14 -9.43
N THR A 449 0.27 1.34 -9.18
CA THR A 449 -0.52 2.47 -8.65
C THR A 449 -1.54 2.96 -9.67
N PRO A 450 -1.16 3.27 -10.94
CA PRO A 450 -2.14 3.65 -11.95
C PRO A 450 -3.16 2.55 -12.26
N LEU A 451 -2.73 1.28 -12.17
CA LEU A 451 -3.61 0.13 -12.34
C LEU A 451 -4.67 0.07 -11.24
N GLY A 452 -4.28 0.28 -9.98
CA GLY A 452 -5.17 0.34 -8.84
C GLY A 452 -6.15 1.52 -8.92
N GLU A 453 -5.67 2.71 -9.27
CA GLU A 453 -6.50 3.91 -9.47
C GLU A 453 -7.53 3.71 -10.58
N ALA A 454 -7.10 3.23 -11.76
CA ALA A 454 -8.00 3.01 -12.89
C ALA A 454 -9.11 1.99 -12.59
N VAL A 455 -8.79 0.94 -11.82
CA VAL A 455 -9.79 0.01 -11.28
C VAL A 455 -10.70 0.71 -10.29
N GLY A 456 -10.14 1.44 -9.32
CA GLY A 456 -10.87 2.12 -8.25
C GLY A 456 -11.88 3.12 -8.78
N GLU A 457 -11.48 3.98 -9.72
CA GLU A 457 -12.37 4.93 -10.40
C GLU A 457 -13.43 4.23 -11.28
N GLY A 458 -13.07 3.09 -11.86
CA GLY A 458 -13.96 2.32 -12.72
C GLY A 458 -15.06 1.56 -11.98
N LEU A 459 -14.80 1.09 -10.76
CA LEU A 459 -15.72 0.23 -10.00
C LEU A 459 -17.06 0.91 -9.67
N PRO A 460 -17.11 2.16 -9.18
CA PRO A 460 -18.38 2.86 -8.94
C PRO A 460 -19.28 2.96 -10.17
N ARG A 461 -18.70 3.05 -11.37
CA ARG A 461 -19.44 3.09 -12.64
C ARG A 461 -20.26 1.81 -12.90
N SER A 462 -19.90 0.71 -12.24
CA SER A 462 -20.66 -0.55 -12.34
C SER A 462 -21.94 -0.56 -11.50
N PHE A 463 -22.13 0.37 -10.56
CA PHE A 463 -23.34 0.43 -9.73
C PHE A 463 -23.98 1.82 -9.63
N GLN A 464 -23.33 2.89 -10.10
CA GLN A 464 -23.94 4.21 -10.26
C GLN A 464 -24.30 4.48 -11.71
N ALA A 465 -25.58 4.75 -11.96
CA ALA A 465 -26.08 5.09 -13.28
C ALA A 465 -25.88 6.59 -13.57
N ARG A 466 -24.63 7.01 -13.80
CA ARG A 466 -24.33 8.38 -14.27
C ARG A 466 -23.86 8.35 -15.72
N GLU A 467 -24.49 9.18 -16.56
CA GLU A 467 -24.01 9.42 -17.92
C GLU A 467 -22.70 10.22 -17.83
N GLN A 468 -21.57 9.59 -18.15
CA GLN A 468 -20.26 10.26 -18.16
C GLN A 468 -19.82 10.57 -19.59
N VAL A 469 -19.32 11.80 -19.76
CA VAL A 469 -18.64 12.28 -20.96
C VAL A 469 -17.37 11.47 -21.15
N THR A 470 -17.37 10.55 -22.10
CA THR A 470 -16.23 9.68 -22.41
C THR A 470 -15.27 10.33 -23.39
N ASP A 471 -15.81 11.08 -24.35
CA ASP A 471 -15.03 11.75 -25.38
C ASP A 471 -15.87 12.87 -26.02
N ARG A 472 -15.20 13.83 -26.65
CA ARG A 472 -15.83 15.01 -27.26
C ARG A 472 -15.38 15.09 -28.71
N ILE A 473 -16.32 14.86 -29.62
CA ILE A 473 -16.09 15.00 -31.05
C ILE A 473 -16.58 16.37 -31.46
N VAL A 474 -15.67 17.21 -31.94
CA VAL A 474 -16.01 18.46 -32.62
C VAL A 474 -16.21 18.13 -34.09
N ILE A 475 -17.43 18.30 -34.58
CA ILE A 475 -17.76 18.17 -35.99
C ILE A 475 -17.58 19.56 -36.61
N GLU A 476 -16.53 19.70 -37.42
CA GLU A 476 -16.27 20.90 -38.22
C GLU A 476 -17.22 20.97 -39.41
N GLU A 477 -17.56 22.18 -39.85
CA GLU A 477 -18.49 22.42 -40.97
C GLU A 477 -19.89 21.77 -40.81
N PHE A 478 -20.39 21.70 -39.58
CA PHE A 478 -21.68 21.09 -39.28
C PHE A 478 -22.84 21.87 -39.92
N ASP A 479 -23.54 21.23 -40.86
CA ASP A 479 -24.73 21.77 -41.51
C ASP A 479 -26.00 21.43 -40.72
N THR A 480 -26.66 22.45 -40.18
CA THR A 480 -27.94 22.29 -39.45
C THR A 480 -29.09 21.74 -40.29
N SER A 481 -28.98 21.73 -41.63
CA SER A 481 -30.00 21.18 -42.54
C SER A 481 -30.20 19.66 -42.37
N ILE A 482 -29.19 18.96 -41.84
CA ILE A 482 -29.20 17.50 -41.63
C ILE A 482 -29.93 17.09 -40.34
N VAL A 483 -30.35 18.06 -39.51
CA VAL A 483 -31.03 17.81 -38.23
C VAL A 483 -32.51 17.48 -38.45
N ILE A 484 -32.89 16.28 -38.09
CA ILE A 484 -34.26 15.76 -38.19
C ILE A 484 -34.98 15.97 -36.86
N ARG A 485 -36.22 16.45 -36.89
CA ARG A 485 -37.06 16.63 -35.70
C ARG A 485 -38.12 15.53 -35.65
N SER A 486 -38.16 14.77 -34.56
CA SER A 486 -39.24 13.82 -34.25
C SER A 486 -40.10 14.29 -33.10
N ILE A 487 -41.37 13.88 -33.13
CA ILE A 487 -42.31 14.05 -32.03
C ILE A 487 -42.60 12.67 -31.48
N HIS A 488 -42.27 12.44 -30.21
CA HIS A 488 -42.58 11.20 -29.53
C HIS A 488 -44.08 11.10 -29.21
N PRO A 489 -44.63 9.88 -29.01
CA PRO A 489 -46.03 9.68 -28.64
C PRO A 489 -46.46 10.37 -27.33
N ASP A 490 -45.49 10.71 -26.47
CA ASP A 490 -45.68 11.47 -25.23
C ASP A 490 -45.70 13.00 -25.44
N GLY A 491 -45.63 13.46 -26.70
CA GLY A 491 -45.60 14.87 -27.08
C GLY A 491 -44.21 15.53 -27.00
N LYS A 492 -43.16 14.83 -26.57
CA LYS A 492 -41.80 15.39 -26.53
C LYS A 492 -41.22 15.51 -27.93
N LYS A 493 -40.76 16.72 -28.27
CA LYS A 493 -40.02 17.00 -29.50
C LYS A 493 -38.54 16.73 -29.25
N THR A 494 -37.93 15.85 -30.03
CA THR A 494 -36.50 15.53 -29.98
C THR A 494 -35.90 15.76 -31.36
N ALA A 495 -34.71 16.37 -31.42
CA ALA A 495 -33.97 16.58 -32.65
C ALA A 495 -32.79 15.60 -32.71
N TYR A 496 -32.44 15.07 -33.87
CA TYR A 496 -31.30 14.18 -34.06
C TYR A 496 -30.69 14.30 -35.46
N PHE A 497 -29.44 13.89 -35.60
CA PHE A 497 -28.76 13.71 -36.89
C PHE A 497 -28.06 12.34 -36.92
N TYR A 498 -27.58 11.92 -38.09
CA TYR A 498 -26.81 10.68 -38.23
C TYR A 498 -25.34 11.01 -38.42
N LEU A 499 -24.48 10.33 -37.67
CA LEU A 499 -23.03 10.38 -37.83
C LEU A 499 -22.54 9.02 -38.29
N GLU A 500 -21.79 8.98 -39.38
CA GLU A 500 -21.15 7.76 -39.86
C GLU A 500 -19.82 7.55 -39.13
N ARG A 501 -19.69 6.42 -38.43
CA ARG A 501 -18.47 6.03 -37.71
C ARG A 501 -18.23 4.54 -37.89
N ASP A 502 -17.00 4.16 -38.23
CA ASP A 502 -16.59 2.77 -38.45
C ASP A 502 -17.53 1.99 -39.42
N GLY A 503 -18.05 2.67 -40.45
CA GLY A 503 -18.99 2.12 -41.43
C GLY A 503 -20.42 1.88 -40.92
N ARG A 504 -20.80 2.51 -39.80
CA ARG A 504 -22.15 2.45 -39.22
C ARG A 504 -22.72 3.86 -39.00
N LEU A 505 -23.99 4.05 -39.35
CA LEU A 505 -24.74 5.28 -39.08
C LEU A 505 -25.29 5.23 -37.64
N GLU A 506 -24.74 6.07 -36.77
CA GLU A 506 -25.22 6.25 -35.41
C GLU A 506 -26.17 7.45 -35.31
N ARG A 507 -27.31 7.27 -34.65
CA ARG A 507 -28.28 8.36 -34.42
C ARG A 507 -27.91 9.16 -33.19
N ILE A 508 -27.57 10.44 -33.37
CA ILE A 508 -27.14 11.36 -32.32
C ILE A 508 -28.23 12.38 -32.04
N GLN A 509 -28.60 12.55 -30.78
CA GLN A 509 -29.50 13.62 -30.37
C GLN A 509 -28.83 14.99 -30.52
N TYR A 510 -29.50 15.90 -31.22
CA TYR A 510 -29.07 17.28 -31.45
C TYR A 510 -29.49 18.17 -30.28
N PHE A 511 -28.53 18.91 -29.72
CA PHE A 511 -28.73 19.91 -28.67
C PHE A 511 -28.29 21.27 -29.20
N SER A 512 -29.20 22.25 -29.23
CA SER A 512 -28.93 23.59 -29.74
C SER A 512 -27.80 24.30 -29.00
N GLU A 513 -27.62 23.99 -27.72
CA GLU A 513 -26.62 24.60 -26.83
C GLU A 513 -25.19 24.18 -27.20
N ARG A 514 -25.02 23.13 -28.02
CA ARG A 514 -23.72 22.56 -28.40
C ARG A 514 -23.30 22.93 -29.83
N TYR A 515 -24.06 23.79 -30.49
CA TYR A 515 -23.73 24.30 -31.81
C TYR A 515 -23.17 25.71 -31.71
N ASN A 516 -21.96 25.93 -32.22
CA ASN A 516 -21.39 27.25 -32.36
C ASN A 516 -21.68 27.80 -33.79
N PRO A 517 -22.53 28.83 -33.93
CA PRO A 517 -22.91 29.38 -35.22
C PRO A 517 -21.80 30.19 -35.92
N GLU A 518 -20.83 30.74 -35.17
CA GLU A 518 -19.74 31.55 -35.76
C GLU A 518 -18.74 30.68 -36.52
N ASN A 519 -18.44 29.49 -35.99
CA ASN A 519 -17.44 28.57 -36.56
C ASN A 519 -18.07 27.35 -37.27
N ARG A 520 -19.41 27.26 -37.31
CA ARG A 520 -20.17 26.11 -37.83
C ARG A 520 -19.69 24.78 -37.21
N GLN A 521 -19.44 24.77 -35.91
CA GLN A 521 -18.93 23.61 -35.18
C GLN A 521 -20.04 23.03 -34.30
N TYR A 522 -20.21 21.70 -34.33
CA TYR A 522 -21.10 21.00 -33.41
C TYR A 522 -20.32 20.09 -32.48
N GLU A 523 -20.59 20.20 -31.20
CA GLU A 523 -19.90 19.45 -30.17
C GLU A 523 -20.70 18.23 -29.73
N HIS A 524 -20.33 17.08 -30.28
CA HIS A 524 -20.90 15.80 -29.88
C HIS A 524 -20.16 15.23 -28.67
N ILE A 525 -20.86 15.21 -27.55
CA ILE A 525 -20.40 14.59 -26.31
C ILE A 525 -20.83 13.12 -26.31
N ILE A 526 -19.86 12.21 -26.28
CA ILE A 526 -20.10 10.77 -26.22
C ILE A 526 -20.36 10.38 -24.77
N TYR A 527 -21.57 9.90 -24.50
CA TYR A 527 -21.94 9.35 -23.19
C TYR A 527 -21.84 7.84 -23.23
N ARG A 528 -21.15 7.24 -22.26
CA ARG A 528 -21.24 5.79 -22.04
C ARG A 528 -22.45 5.50 -21.19
N LYS A 529 -23.37 4.67 -21.70
CA LYS A 529 -24.52 4.22 -20.92
C LYS A 529 -24.02 3.36 -19.75
N PRO A 530 -24.56 3.55 -18.53
CA PRO A 530 -24.17 2.75 -17.39
C PRO A 530 -24.51 1.27 -17.62
N LEU A 531 -23.65 0.37 -17.11
CA LEU A 531 -23.80 -1.09 -17.25
C LEU A 531 -25.15 -1.59 -16.72
N PHE A 532 -25.70 -0.91 -15.72
CA PHE A 532 -27.03 -1.19 -15.15
C PHE A 532 -27.84 0.09 -15.03
N LYS A 533 -29.16 -0.03 -15.18
CA LYS A 533 -30.11 1.11 -15.24
C LYS A 533 -30.53 1.67 -13.87
N ALA A 534 -30.18 1.01 -12.77
CA ALA A 534 -30.59 1.43 -11.42
C ALA A 534 -29.46 2.18 -10.70
N GLU A 535 -29.81 3.22 -9.95
CA GLU A 535 -28.95 3.78 -8.90
C GLU A 535 -28.76 2.70 -7.82
N LEU A 536 -27.53 2.16 -7.70
CA LEU A 536 -27.18 0.98 -6.90
C LEU A 536 -27.85 -0.34 -7.36
N SER A 537 -27.47 -0.81 -8.56
CA SER A 537 -27.76 -2.20 -8.97
C SER A 537 -27.14 -3.19 -7.98
N PHE A 538 -27.98 -4.03 -7.33
CA PHE A 538 -27.52 -5.14 -6.48
C PHE A 538 -26.45 -6.00 -7.18
N LEU A 539 -26.61 -6.23 -8.48
CA LEU A 539 -25.67 -7.00 -9.28
C LEU A 539 -24.32 -6.29 -9.45
N GLY A 540 -24.32 -4.95 -9.53
CA GLY A 540 -23.10 -4.14 -9.55
C GLY A 540 -22.36 -4.19 -8.22
N ILE A 541 -23.06 -4.09 -7.08
CA ILE A 541 -22.45 -4.23 -5.75
C ILE A 541 -21.88 -5.63 -5.55
N ALA A 542 -22.64 -6.68 -5.90
CA ALA A 542 -22.17 -8.06 -5.82
C ALA A 542 -20.91 -8.29 -6.67
N LEU A 543 -20.85 -7.69 -7.85
CA LEU A 543 -19.68 -7.72 -8.73
C LEU A 543 -18.47 -7.05 -8.08
N VAL A 544 -18.64 -5.88 -7.46
CA VAL A 544 -17.57 -5.19 -6.71
C VAL A 544 -17.12 -6.01 -5.51
N CYS A 545 -18.04 -6.69 -4.79
CA CYS A 545 -17.68 -7.59 -3.70
C CYS A 545 -16.80 -8.75 -4.17
N VAL A 546 -17.22 -9.43 -5.25
CA VAL A 546 -16.43 -10.53 -5.86
C VAL A 546 -15.09 -10.01 -6.33
N PHE A 547 -15.06 -8.80 -6.89
CA PHE A 547 -13.83 -8.13 -7.30
C PHE A 547 -12.86 -7.91 -6.14
N ALA A 548 -13.32 -7.22 -5.10
CA ALA A 548 -12.53 -6.91 -3.93
C ALA A 548 -12.04 -8.17 -3.21
N PHE A 549 -12.88 -9.21 -3.13
CA PHE A 549 -12.50 -10.51 -2.60
C PHE A 549 -11.39 -11.17 -3.44
N GLY A 550 -11.56 -11.26 -4.76
CA GLY A 550 -10.59 -11.88 -5.64
C GLY A 550 -9.25 -11.12 -5.68
N LEU A 551 -9.31 -9.79 -5.61
CA LEU A 551 -8.12 -8.94 -5.48
C LEU A 551 -7.37 -9.21 -4.17
N GLY A 552 -8.08 -9.25 -3.03
CA GLY A 552 -7.46 -9.53 -1.74
C GLY A 552 -6.92 -10.94 -1.60
N TYR A 553 -7.66 -11.91 -2.12
CA TYR A 553 -7.19 -13.30 -2.20
C TYR A 553 -5.93 -13.40 -3.07
N GLY A 554 -5.96 -12.84 -4.29
CA GLY A 554 -4.86 -12.91 -5.24
C GLY A 554 -3.60 -12.17 -4.79
N SER A 555 -3.74 -10.98 -4.20
CA SER A 555 -2.61 -10.21 -3.68
C SER A 555 -1.93 -10.92 -2.52
N SER A 556 -2.70 -11.57 -1.64
CA SER A 556 -2.15 -12.36 -0.53
C SER A 556 -1.41 -13.61 -1.01
N LEU A 557 -1.92 -14.29 -2.04
CA LEU A 557 -1.18 -15.40 -2.67
C LEU A 557 0.13 -14.92 -3.31
N ALA A 558 0.20 -13.65 -3.73
CA ALA A 558 1.39 -13.06 -4.29
C ALA A 558 2.39 -12.58 -3.23
N GLU A 559 1.99 -12.57 -1.94
CA GLU A 559 2.73 -11.91 -0.86
C GLU A 559 3.93 -12.75 -0.38
N PRO A 560 5.19 -12.32 -0.63
CA PRO A 560 6.35 -13.14 -0.31
C PRO A 560 6.60 -13.28 1.19
N ALA A 561 6.28 -12.26 1.98
CA ALA A 561 6.44 -12.32 3.43
C ALA A 561 5.55 -13.40 4.04
N LEU A 562 4.35 -13.61 3.48
CA LEU A 562 3.40 -14.64 3.91
C LEU A 562 3.90 -16.05 3.60
N HIS A 563 4.51 -16.23 2.44
CA HIS A 563 5.19 -17.48 2.09
C HIS A 563 6.39 -17.77 3.00
N ALA A 564 7.18 -16.74 3.36
CA ALA A 564 8.28 -16.89 4.30
C ALA A 564 7.80 -17.34 5.68
N LEU A 565 6.75 -16.70 6.21
CA LEU A 565 6.09 -17.12 7.46
C LEU A 565 5.60 -18.57 7.36
N GLY A 566 4.92 -18.93 6.26
CA GLY A 566 4.42 -20.28 6.04
C GLY A 566 5.49 -21.35 6.07
N LYS A 567 6.66 -21.11 5.48
CA LYS A 567 7.81 -22.03 5.56
C LYS A 567 8.34 -22.18 6.96
N THR A 568 8.48 -21.08 7.70
CA THR A 568 8.92 -21.13 9.11
C THR A 568 7.93 -21.90 9.98
N VAL A 569 6.62 -21.73 9.75
CA VAL A 569 5.58 -22.51 10.43
C VAL A 569 5.65 -24.00 10.05
N GLU A 570 5.85 -24.32 8.78
CA GLU A 570 5.97 -25.71 8.32
C GLU A 570 7.18 -26.41 8.94
N GLU A 571 8.33 -25.74 8.97
CA GLU A 571 9.56 -26.25 9.59
C GLU A 571 9.41 -26.46 11.10
N MET A 572 8.83 -25.50 11.82
CA MET A 572 8.66 -25.61 13.27
C MET A 572 7.56 -26.58 13.68
N THR A 573 6.59 -26.84 12.80
CA THR A 573 5.52 -27.81 13.05
C THR A 573 5.83 -29.21 12.51
N ILE A 574 7.04 -29.46 12.02
CA ILE A 574 7.48 -30.74 11.43
C ILE A 574 6.52 -31.18 10.31
N GLY A 575 6.15 -30.25 9.42
CA GLY A 575 5.27 -30.51 8.28
C GLY A 575 3.79 -30.67 8.63
N ARG A 576 3.37 -30.48 9.89
CA ARG A 576 1.97 -30.59 10.31
C ARG A 576 1.10 -29.51 9.69
N VAL A 577 1.59 -28.27 9.64
CA VAL A 577 0.93 -27.16 8.94
C VAL A 577 1.74 -26.89 7.68
N ARG A 578 1.15 -27.18 6.51
CA ARG A 578 1.81 -26.93 5.23
C ARG A 578 1.73 -25.44 4.88
N GLU A 579 2.83 -24.88 4.37
CA GLU A 579 2.93 -23.51 3.86
C GLU A 579 1.73 -23.18 2.98
N PHE A 580 1.48 -24.02 1.98
CA PHE A 580 0.39 -23.84 1.02
C PHE A 580 -1.01 -23.74 1.64
N MET A 581 -1.28 -24.51 2.70
CA MET A 581 -2.58 -24.46 3.37
C MET A 581 -2.72 -23.19 4.19
N LEU A 582 -1.66 -22.81 4.93
CA LEU A 582 -1.66 -21.58 5.72
C LEU A 582 -1.87 -20.35 4.82
N VAL A 583 -1.11 -20.25 3.72
CA VAL A 583 -1.22 -19.12 2.77
C VAL A 583 -2.65 -19.00 2.21
N ARG A 584 -3.30 -20.12 1.86
CA ARG A 584 -4.70 -20.10 1.38
C ARG A 584 -5.70 -19.66 2.43
N VAL A 585 -5.59 -20.16 3.66
CA VAL A 585 -6.47 -19.77 4.77
C VAL A 585 -6.36 -18.28 5.06
N VAL A 586 -5.13 -17.76 5.05
CA VAL A 586 -4.84 -16.33 5.21
C VAL A 586 -5.43 -15.53 4.05
N ALA A 587 -5.19 -15.95 2.80
CA ALA A 587 -5.70 -15.27 1.61
C ALA A 587 -7.24 -15.17 1.57
N ILE A 588 -7.95 -16.20 2.04
CA ILE A 588 -9.42 -16.13 2.19
C ILE A 588 -9.81 -15.04 3.19
N GLY A 589 -9.12 -14.97 4.32
CA GLY A 589 -9.33 -13.92 5.32
C GLY A 589 -9.10 -12.53 4.75
N VAL A 590 -7.99 -12.32 4.02
CA VAL A 590 -7.70 -11.02 3.39
C VAL A 590 -8.75 -10.67 2.34
N GLY A 591 -9.17 -11.63 1.52
CA GLY A 591 -10.24 -11.42 0.54
C GLY A 591 -11.53 -10.89 1.20
N PHE A 592 -11.97 -11.51 2.30
CA PHE A 592 -13.11 -11.01 3.06
C PHE A 592 -12.85 -9.64 3.70
N GLY A 593 -11.66 -9.42 4.24
CA GLY A 593 -11.28 -8.15 4.85
C GLY A 593 -11.29 -6.98 3.87
N ILE A 594 -10.69 -7.14 2.69
CA ILE A 594 -10.68 -6.13 1.64
C ILE A 594 -12.08 -5.92 1.07
N MET A 595 -12.86 -6.99 0.88
CA MET A 595 -14.27 -6.87 0.50
C MET A 595 -15.05 -5.98 1.49
N MET A 596 -14.91 -6.22 2.79
CA MET A 596 -15.55 -5.40 3.82
C MET A 596 -15.01 -3.96 3.84
N GLY A 597 -13.72 -3.77 3.56
CA GLY A 597 -13.11 -2.43 3.44
C GLY A 597 -13.62 -1.65 2.22
N ILE A 598 -13.91 -2.30 1.11
CA ILE A 598 -14.52 -1.65 -0.04
C ILE A 598 -16.01 -1.36 0.23
N MET A 599 -16.72 -2.28 0.86
CA MET A 599 -18.10 -2.03 1.30
C MET A 599 -18.20 -0.86 2.28
N ARG A 600 -17.20 -0.69 3.16
CA ARG A 600 -17.09 0.49 4.03
C ARG A 600 -17.12 1.78 3.23
N ILE A 601 -16.29 1.89 2.18
CA ILE A 601 -16.20 3.09 1.34
C ILE A 601 -17.52 3.32 0.60
N ILE A 602 -18.09 2.25 0.02
CA ILE A 602 -19.33 2.35 -0.77
C ILE A 602 -20.53 2.79 0.07
N PHE A 603 -20.70 2.21 1.26
CA PHE A 603 -21.82 2.52 2.16
C PHE A 603 -21.51 3.62 3.18
N SER A 604 -20.32 4.25 3.11
CA SER A 604 -19.85 5.25 4.09
C SER A 604 -19.95 4.75 5.55
N ILE A 605 -19.69 3.46 5.77
CA ILE A 605 -19.74 2.86 7.11
C ILE A 605 -18.50 3.33 7.90
N PRO A 606 -18.63 3.79 9.15
CA PRO A 606 -17.45 4.17 9.93
C PRO A 606 -16.54 2.98 10.20
N THR A 607 -15.23 3.14 10.03
CA THR A 607 -14.21 2.07 10.15
C THR A 607 -14.32 1.31 11.47
N ILE A 608 -14.64 2.01 12.57
CA ILE A 608 -14.72 1.40 13.90
C ILE A 608 -15.79 0.32 14.02
N TRP A 609 -16.92 0.43 13.30
CA TRP A 609 -17.99 -0.57 13.32
C TRP A 609 -17.59 -1.89 12.65
N LEU A 610 -16.59 -1.85 11.78
CA LEU A 610 -16.05 -3.03 11.11
C LEU A 610 -14.81 -3.58 11.81
N LEU A 611 -14.09 -2.77 12.58
CA LEU A 611 -12.92 -3.21 13.35
C LEU A 611 -13.30 -3.78 14.73
N LEU A 612 -14.19 -3.11 15.46
CA LEU A 612 -14.46 -3.43 16.86
C LEU A 612 -15.08 -4.82 17.06
N PRO A 613 -16.14 -5.24 16.34
CA PRO A 613 -16.76 -6.54 16.58
C PRO A 613 -15.82 -7.73 16.30
N PRO A 614 -15.06 -7.78 15.19
CA PRO A 614 -14.09 -8.85 14.97
C PRO A 614 -13.01 -8.91 16.07
N TYR A 615 -12.43 -7.79 16.49
CA TYR A 615 -11.41 -7.82 17.54
C TYR A 615 -11.97 -8.27 18.91
N LEU A 616 -13.19 -7.86 19.25
CA LEU A 616 -13.88 -8.35 20.45
C LEU A 616 -14.14 -9.86 20.39
N LEU A 617 -14.36 -10.42 19.20
CA LEU A 617 -14.48 -11.87 18.99
C LEU A 617 -13.12 -12.59 19.03
N LEU A 618 -12.06 -11.97 18.51
CA LEU A 618 -10.72 -12.55 18.46
C LEU A 618 -10.08 -12.70 19.86
N LEU A 619 -10.38 -11.80 20.80
CA LEU A 619 -9.85 -11.85 22.17
C LEU A 619 -10.20 -13.17 22.90
N PRO A 620 -11.47 -13.57 23.05
CA PRO A 620 -11.81 -14.84 23.69
C PRO A 620 -11.29 -16.06 22.92
N MET A 621 -11.30 -16.02 21.58
CA MET A 621 -10.71 -17.10 20.77
C MET A 621 -9.21 -17.27 21.05
N SER A 622 -8.49 -16.16 21.26
CA SER A 622 -7.06 -16.17 21.57
C SER A 622 -6.76 -16.69 22.98
N ILE A 623 -7.66 -16.48 23.93
CA ILE A 623 -7.54 -17.06 25.29
C ILE A 623 -7.65 -18.59 25.21
N ILE A 624 -8.60 -19.10 24.44
CA ILE A 624 -8.91 -20.53 24.32
C ILE A 624 -7.90 -21.28 23.43
N GLY A 625 -7.34 -20.62 22.41
CA GLY A 625 -6.39 -21.22 21.46
C GLY A 625 -5.07 -21.65 22.08
N ASP A 626 -4.36 -22.61 21.48
CA ASP A 626 -3.02 -23.01 21.91
C ASP A 626 -2.00 -21.90 21.56
N GLU A 627 -0.96 -21.71 22.38
CA GLU A 627 -0.08 -20.54 22.27
C GLU A 627 0.59 -20.40 20.91
N ASP A 628 1.01 -21.51 20.31
CA ASP A 628 1.67 -21.54 19.00
C ASP A 628 0.72 -21.09 17.89
N PHE A 629 -0.51 -21.61 17.87
CA PHE A 629 -1.52 -21.23 16.88
C PHE A 629 -1.99 -19.78 17.05
N VAL A 630 -2.06 -19.29 18.29
CA VAL A 630 -2.37 -17.89 18.57
C VAL A 630 -1.25 -16.99 18.04
N GLY A 631 0.02 -17.31 18.34
CA GLY A 631 1.16 -16.57 17.79
C GLY A 631 1.15 -16.53 16.26
N ILE A 632 0.93 -17.68 15.61
CA ILE A 632 0.88 -17.79 14.14
C ILE A 632 -0.29 -16.98 13.57
N ALA A 633 -1.49 -17.05 14.16
CA ALA A 633 -2.66 -16.34 13.65
C ALA A 633 -2.49 -14.82 13.70
N TRP A 634 -1.99 -14.30 14.82
CA TRP A 634 -1.79 -12.87 15.01
C TRP A 634 -0.63 -12.32 14.18
N ASP A 635 0.46 -13.08 14.02
CA ASP A 635 1.53 -12.71 13.09
C ASP A 635 1.03 -12.77 11.64
N SER A 636 0.24 -13.79 11.27
CA SER A 636 -0.31 -13.93 9.91
C SER A 636 -1.14 -12.72 9.49
N GLY A 637 -1.89 -12.10 10.41
CA GLY A 637 -2.64 -10.86 10.13
C GLY A 637 -1.75 -9.65 9.82
N GLY A 638 -0.57 -9.56 10.43
CA GLY A 638 0.40 -8.51 10.11
C GLY A 638 1.09 -8.74 8.76
N VAL A 639 1.44 -9.99 8.45
CA VAL A 639 2.24 -10.34 7.27
C VAL A 639 1.48 -10.21 5.93
N THR A 640 0.17 -9.92 5.94
CA THR A 640 -0.67 -9.87 4.73
C THR A 640 -0.51 -8.62 3.87
N THR A 641 0.23 -7.62 4.35
CA THR A 641 0.28 -6.26 3.76
C THR A 641 1.69 -5.88 3.30
N GLY A 642 2.18 -6.56 2.26
CA GLY A 642 3.50 -6.28 1.71
C GLY A 642 3.49 -5.39 0.46
N PRO A 643 4.59 -5.42 -0.30
CA PRO A 643 4.94 -4.39 -1.28
C PRO A 643 4.04 -4.36 -2.52
N VAL A 644 3.25 -5.42 -2.75
CA VAL A 644 2.30 -5.50 -3.87
C VAL A 644 0.89 -5.12 -3.41
N THR A 645 0.45 -5.66 -2.27
CA THR A 645 -0.90 -5.47 -1.73
C THR A 645 -1.14 -4.02 -1.32
N VAL A 646 -0.19 -3.40 -0.61
CA VAL A 646 -0.37 -2.05 -0.04
C VAL A 646 -0.63 -0.99 -1.11
N PRO A 647 0.25 -0.79 -2.12
CA PRO A 647 0.02 0.25 -3.11
C PRO A 647 -1.27 0.02 -3.90
N LEU A 648 -1.55 -1.23 -4.28
CA LEU A 648 -2.69 -1.58 -5.12
C LEU A 648 -4.03 -1.35 -4.41
N VAL A 649 -4.13 -1.78 -3.16
CA VAL A 649 -5.39 -1.70 -2.39
C VAL A 649 -5.66 -0.27 -1.95
N LEU A 650 -4.63 0.48 -1.55
CA LEU A 650 -4.77 1.90 -1.22
C LEU A 650 -5.14 2.74 -2.45
N ALA A 651 -4.48 2.51 -3.59
CA ALA A 651 -4.78 3.19 -4.85
C ALA A 651 -6.23 2.94 -5.29
N MET A 652 -6.68 1.68 -5.19
CA MET A 652 -8.07 1.33 -5.47
C MET A 652 -9.04 1.98 -4.48
N GLY A 653 -8.76 1.91 -3.17
CA GLY A 653 -9.61 2.52 -2.14
C GLY A 653 -9.77 4.03 -2.34
N MET A 654 -8.66 4.71 -2.64
CA MET A 654 -8.66 6.14 -2.98
C MET A 654 -9.41 6.45 -4.27
N GLY A 655 -9.24 5.66 -5.34
CA GLY A 655 -9.98 5.84 -6.59
C GLY A 655 -11.50 5.70 -6.40
N ILE A 656 -11.94 4.70 -5.62
CA ILE A 656 -13.36 4.54 -5.26
C ILE A 656 -13.84 5.72 -4.42
N GLY A 657 -13.06 6.12 -3.41
CA GLY A 657 -13.41 7.22 -2.53
C GLY A 657 -13.49 8.58 -3.23
N ALA A 658 -12.61 8.83 -4.21
CA ALA A 658 -12.63 10.04 -5.02
C ALA A 658 -13.92 10.16 -5.84
N GLU A 659 -14.31 9.07 -6.51
CA GLU A 659 -15.52 8.99 -7.33
C GLU A 659 -16.80 9.05 -6.48
N LEU A 660 -16.79 8.45 -5.29
CA LEU A 660 -17.90 8.50 -4.33
C LEU A 660 -17.89 9.74 -3.42
N HIS A 661 -16.91 10.63 -3.59
CA HIS A 661 -16.66 11.79 -2.74
C HIS A 661 -16.55 11.49 -1.23
N ALA A 662 -16.14 10.27 -0.88
CA ALA A 662 -15.94 9.83 0.50
C ALA A 662 -14.88 10.71 1.20
N THR A 663 -15.12 11.02 2.47
CA THR A 663 -14.24 11.88 3.29
C THR A 663 -12.98 11.16 3.78
N ASP A 664 -13.04 9.84 3.93
CA ASP A 664 -11.95 8.98 4.37
C ASP A 664 -11.98 7.67 3.57
N SER A 665 -10.90 7.38 2.86
CA SER A 665 -10.73 6.16 2.06
C SER A 665 -9.72 5.18 2.68
N PHE A 666 -9.12 5.53 3.82
CA PHE A 666 -8.25 4.65 4.59
C PHE A 666 -9.05 3.68 5.48
N GLY A 667 -8.39 2.64 5.96
CA GLY A 667 -8.93 1.57 6.79
C GLY A 667 -9.21 0.27 6.02
N VAL A 668 -8.94 0.22 4.71
CA VAL A 668 -9.13 -0.99 3.89
C VAL A 668 -8.05 -2.03 4.21
N LEU A 669 -6.80 -1.61 4.38
CA LEU A 669 -5.70 -2.52 4.72
C LEU A 669 -5.87 -3.07 6.14
N ALA A 670 -6.31 -2.22 7.07
CA ALA A 670 -6.65 -2.63 8.42
C ALA A 670 -7.63 -3.81 8.42
N LEU A 671 -8.74 -3.69 7.70
CA LEU A 671 -9.72 -4.76 7.57
C LEU A 671 -9.13 -5.98 6.85
N GLY A 672 -8.25 -5.78 5.86
CA GLY A 672 -7.45 -6.84 5.23
C GLY A 672 -6.59 -7.64 6.22
N SER A 673 -6.18 -7.06 7.34
CA SER A 673 -5.34 -7.72 8.38
C SER A 673 -6.13 -8.38 9.51
N VAL A 674 -7.36 -7.94 9.81
CA VAL A 674 -8.17 -8.50 10.91
C VAL A 674 -8.71 -9.90 10.61
N TYR A 675 -9.32 -10.06 9.44
CA TYR A 675 -10.01 -11.30 9.05
C TYR A 675 -9.06 -12.51 8.87
N PRO A 676 -7.81 -12.37 8.41
CA PRO A 676 -6.82 -13.45 8.44
C PRO A 676 -6.57 -14.04 9.83
N ILE A 677 -6.55 -13.20 10.88
CA ILE A 677 -6.37 -13.68 12.25
C ILE A 677 -7.51 -14.64 12.59
N PHE A 678 -8.74 -14.26 12.24
CA PHE A 678 -9.92 -15.08 12.44
C PHE A 678 -9.83 -16.41 11.67
N THR A 679 -9.53 -16.38 10.37
CA THR A 679 -9.48 -17.62 9.56
C THR A 679 -8.38 -18.57 10.02
N VAL A 680 -7.22 -18.06 10.45
CA VAL A 680 -6.12 -18.89 10.97
C VAL A 680 -6.44 -19.46 12.35
N LEU A 681 -7.10 -18.71 13.25
CA LEU A 681 -7.55 -19.25 14.55
C LEU A 681 -8.58 -20.38 14.35
N VAL A 682 -9.52 -20.21 13.43
CA VAL A 682 -10.50 -21.26 13.06
C VAL A 682 -9.78 -22.48 12.48
N TYR A 683 -8.81 -22.28 11.59
CA TYR A 683 -8.01 -23.37 11.03
C TYR A 683 -7.19 -24.10 12.10
N GLY A 684 -6.56 -23.38 13.02
CA GLY A 684 -5.82 -23.97 14.15
C GLY A 684 -6.72 -24.83 15.05
N LEU A 685 -7.94 -24.36 15.34
CA LEU A 685 -8.93 -25.13 16.09
C LEU A 685 -9.36 -26.40 15.31
N TRP A 686 -9.58 -26.28 14.00
CA TRP A 686 -9.96 -27.40 13.15
C TRP A 686 -8.88 -28.49 13.10
N VAL A 687 -7.61 -28.09 12.89
CA VAL A 687 -6.45 -29.01 12.92
C VAL A 687 -6.36 -29.73 14.26
N ARG A 688 -6.57 -29.02 15.38
CA ARG A 688 -6.55 -29.60 16.73
C ARG A 688 -7.66 -30.63 16.94
N ILE A 689 -8.88 -30.35 16.49
CA ILE A 689 -10.02 -31.27 16.61
C ILE A 689 -9.77 -32.53 15.78
N SER A 690 -9.29 -32.37 14.55
CA SER A 690 -8.96 -33.50 13.67
C SER A 690 -7.91 -34.42 14.30
N GLN A 691 -6.88 -33.85 14.95
CA GLN A 691 -5.86 -34.63 15.65
C GLN A 691 -6.41 -35.44 16.81
N ARG A 692 -7.26 -34.84 17.65
CA ARG A 692 -7.89 -35.55 18.78
C ARG A 692 -8.67 -36.77 18.30
N ARG A 693 -9.36 -36.67 17.16
CA ARG A 693 -10.07 -37.81 16.54
C ARG A 693 -9.11 -38.90 16.09
N SER A 694 -8.07 -38.56 15.32
CA SER A 694 -7.09 -39.57 14.85
C SER A 694 -6.35 -40.29 15.98
N MET A 695 -6.11 -39.62 17.12
CA MET A 695 -5.46 -40.22 18.28
C MET A 695 -6.41 -41.16 19.05
N VAL A 696 -7.72 -40.86 19.05
CA VAL A 696 -8.74 -41.72 19.63
C VAL A 696 -8.94 -42.96 18.75
N GLU A 697 -9.09 -42.79 17.44
CA GLU A 697 -9.19 -43.90 16.48
C GLU A 697 -7.99 -44.85 16.59
N LYS A 698 -6.76 -44.32 16.65
CA LYS A 698 -5.55 -45.13 16.78
C LYS A 698 -5.43 -45.83 18.14
N ARG A 699 -5.99 -45.25 19.21
CA ARG A 699 -6.08 -45.90 20.53
C ARG A 699 -7.14 -47.01 20.55
N GLU A 700 -8.26 -46.82 19.86
CA GLU A 700 -9.31 -47.83 19.70
C GLU A 700 -8.80 -49.01 18.84
N GLU A 701 -8.06 -48.74 17.76
CA GLU A 701 -7.38 -49.78 16.96
C GLU A 701 -6.37 -50.58 17.79
N LEU A 702 -5.57 -49.92 18.63
CA LEU A 702 -4.61 -50.58 19.54
C LEU A 702 -5.28 -51.30 20.73
N SER A 703 -6.54 -51.01 21.04
CA SER A 703 -7.30 -51.66 22.11
C SER A 703 -8.17 -52.83 21.61
N ASN A 704 -8.47 -52.86 20.31
CA ASN A 704 -9.32 -53.87 19.67
C ASN A 704 -8.52 -54.93 18.89
N GLY A 705 -7.20 -54.78 18.78
CA GLY A 705 -6.26 -55.79 18.26
C GLY A 705 -5.37 -56.32 19.38
#